data_AF-A0A1S8CVP6-F1
#
_entry.id   AF-A0A1S8CVP6-F1
#
_cell.length_a   1.000
_cell.length_b   1.000
_cell.length_c   1.000
_cell.angle_alpha   90.00
_cell.angle_beta   90.00
_cell.angle_gamma   90.00
#
_symmetry.space_group_name_H-M   'P 1'
#
loop_
_entity.id
_entity.type
_entity.pdbx_description
1 polymer ?
#
loop_
_entity_poly.entity_id
_entity_poly.type
_entity_poly.pdbx_seq_one_letter_code
_entity_poly.pdbx_strand_id
1 'polypeptide(L)'
;MQMKLNQTLALTSLVLTSWTHAGLNIYASKGLFGVDGDCPAAASPAKAVDCGFIEAIDAPSFRHQLNQLFSQQLQQDFPQQVVSQIDSSNKQRTFVASLEVLRAKRYEVQKQSTTEIFLPVTLNLKLTNILTGEVLYSTSSTLNQPLQVLTTELDSPAVNTRLQTQYQRSLLSLAQQVTGKLKQELQLSEIQTEVIDQWKNYLILNKGYVQGIGRDDELSAPDGGLIRVVQADSNYSVAIPVLLGGKAKQFSKLSSSAAGALNKPKVLVADVLTYQDESRELVEQIFAGAVGDQAAFSLTPVNRQYALLAQNIGEQTKLAQAEDINRRALPEFFIRLAVLPTLSVEQPTGSMTTQRITHAQVMGELVDASGQVIFAAWAEDHIEDVISEGMSFSADARREIAVKNALLKLADQFKREVKFTKADLKVAAVNGQQLIIDDPAQRLTEGLSLKIYRAQTIQGKSIMVPIWDARVDARQGPQVSASLILPVSGDGQQAVGVNKGDSIFLDTSSNVANLAQAHMFCPNLATEQLGNIRFDAYTPLSYVAFARYSKFPFYATGAGLSQQQPLAQSVLGLTKGAGFRTDIKPHFVVPTQHCLQPVYRINPSSTSACTRVDTRCEETLVMAAGIRTFNAQGTKTGAAGLEQEIKIKGINPQYRDAQYQLELLKFTPELLKKIVEKTDSPTTK
;
A
#
# COMPACT_ATOMS: atom_id res chain seq x y z
N MET A 1 -57.29 35.47 15.50
CA MET A 1 -57.79 34.99 16.81
C MET A 1 -57.23 33.59 17.03
N GLN A 2 -55.95 33.50 17.40
CA GLN A 2 -55.46 33.20 18.76
C GLN A 2 -55.94 31.86 19.36
N MET A 3 -54.97 30.93 19.44
CA MET A 3 -54.68 29.92 20.48
C MET A 3 -55.80 29.03 21.01
N LYS A 4 -55.57 27.71 20.91
CA LYS A 4 -55.41 26.87 22.10
C LYS A 4 -54.38 25.77 21.86
N LEU A 5 -53.37 25.80 22.72
CA LEU A 5 -52.22 24.92 22.83
C LEU A 5 -52.66 23.69 23.64
N ASN A 6 -52.57 22.48 23.09
CA ASN A 6 -52.63 21.25 23.89
C ASN A 6 -51.22 20.63 23.92
N GLN A 7 -50.65 20.61 25.12
CA GLN A 7 -49.41 19.94 25.45
C GLN A 7 -49.64 18.43 25.47
N THR A 8 -48.88 17.69 24.66
CA THR A 8 -48.57 16.29 24.90
C THR A 8 -47.06 16.17 24.92
N LEU A 9 -46.50 16.05 26.13
CA LEU A 9 -45.14 15.57 26.34
C LEU A 9 -45.06 14.13 25.82
N ALA A 10 -44.40 13.93 24.68
CA ALA A 10 -43.83 12.64 24.35
C ALA A 10 -42.41 12.61 24.91
N LEU A 11 -42.20 11.88 26.02
CA LEU A 11 -40.88 11.45 26.43
C LEU A 11 -40.36 10.49 25.37
N THR A 12 -39.57 10.99 24.42
CA THR A 12 -38.66 10.15 23.63
C THR A 12 -37.53 9.72 24.54
N SER A 13 -37.66 8.53 25.11
CA SER A 13 -36.57 7.77 25.70
C SER A 13 -35.48 7.58 24.64
N LEU A 14 -34.41 8.38 24.70
CA LEU A 14 -33.18 8.07 24.00
C LEU A 14 -32.65 6.76 24.58
N VAL A 15 -32.88 5.65 23.88
CA VAL A 15 -32.13 4.43 24.09
C VAL A 15 -30.70 4.71 23.63
N LEU A 16 -29.86 5.15 24.56
CA LEU A 16 -28.41 5.07 24.42
C LEU A 16 -28.07 3.58 24.38
N THR A 17 -27.93 2.99 23.19
CA THR A 17 -27.33 1.67 23.04
C THR A 17 -25.87 1.81 23.49
N SER A 18 -25.58 1.42 24.72
CA SER A 18 -24.22 1.19 25.17
C SER A 18 -23.68 -0.02 24.41
N TRP A 19 -22.86 0.23 23.39
CA TRP A 19 -22.17 -0.82 22.65
C TRP A 19 -21.13 -1.44 23.60
N THR A 20 -21.48 -2.57 24.22
CA THR A 20 -20.53 -3.36 25.00
C THR A 20 -19.69 -4.18 24.03
N HIS A 21 -18.41 -3.82 23.88
CA HIS A 21 -17.44 -4.59 23.10
C HIS A 21 -17.04 -5.87 23.86
N ALA A 22 -17.97 -6.82 23.98
CA ALA A 22 -17.75 -8.08 24.67
C ALA A 22 -16.53 -8.80 24.06
N GLY A 23 -15.47 -8.97 24.86
CA GLY A 23 -14.29 -9.73 24.48
C GLY A 23 -13.16 -8.96 23.78
N LEU A 24 -13.21 -7.64 23.64
CA LEU A 24 -12.04 -6.84 23.23
C LEU A 24 -11.19 -6.49 24.45
N ASN A 25 -9.89 -6.82 24.41
CA ASN A 25 -8.90 -6.26 25.34
C ASN A 25 -7.98 -5.30 24.57
N ILE A 26 -7.70 -4.13 25.14
CA ILE A 26 -6.80 -3.11 24.59
C ILE A 26 -5.62 -2.93 25.53
N TYR A 27 -4.40 -3.08 25.02
CA TYR A 27 -3.18 -2.73 25.73
C TYR A 27 -2.57 -1.46 25.15
N ALA A 28 -2.37 -0.42 25.97
CA ALA A 28 -1.73 0.82 25.54
C ALA A 28 -0.20 0.61 25.47
N SER A 29 0.37 0.68 24.27
CA SER A 29 1.82 0.66 24.09
C SER A 29 2.46 1.91 24.72
N LYS A 30 3.61 1.72 25.36
CA LYS A 30 4.44 2.80 25.92
C LYS A 30 5.42 3.41 24.92
N GLY A 31 5.51 2.83 23.71
CA GLY A 31 6.39 3.30 22.65
C GLY A 31 5.70 4.28 21.72
N LEU A 32 6.47 5.23 21.18
CA LEU A 32 6.08 6.05 20.04
C LEU A 32 7.01 5.68 18.89
N PHE A 33 6.41 5.22 17.79
CA PHE A 33 7.11 4.67 16.64
C PHE A 33 7.23 5.71 15.51
N GLY A 34 8.07 5.43 14.50
CA GLY A 34 8.24 6.30 13.33
C GLY A 34 9.14 7.53 13.60
N VAL A 35 9.91 7.50 14.69
CA VAL A 35 10.84 8.56 15.10
C VAL A 35 12.29 8.07 15.17
N ASP A 36 12.56 6.87 14.63
CA ASP A 36 13.86 6.22 14.68
C ASP A 36 14.73 6.74 13.53
N GLY A 37 15.68 7.63 13.85
CA GLY A 37 16.67 8.11 12.90
C GLY A 37 17.66 9.06 13.54
N ASP A 38 18.95 8.89 13.24
CA ASP A 38 19.96 9.85 13.66
C ASP A 38 19.65 11.23 13.07
N CYS A 39 19.75 12.28 13.89
CA CYS A 39 19.76 13.67 13.46
C CYS A 39 21.21 14.03 13.06
N PRO A 40 21.61 13.97 11.78
CA PRO A 40 22.91 14.52 11.38
C PRO A 40 22.92 16.03 11.63
N ALA A 41 24.09 16.58 11.94
CA ALA A 41 24.28 18.01 12.31
C ALA A 41 23.85 19.02 11.22
N ALA A 42 23.51 18.57 10.01
CA ALA A 42 22.90 19.38 8.97
C ALA A 42 21.46 18.89 8.73
N ALA A 43 20.48 19.74 9.06
CA ALA A 43 19.07 19.51 8.75
C ALA A 43 18.90 19.39 7.23
N SER A 44 18.75 18.15 6.72
CA SER A 44 18.27 17.96 5.36
C SER A 44 16.75 18.24 5.36
N PRO A 45 16.26 19.26 4.63
CA PRO A 45 14.83 19.62 4.60
C PRO A 45 13.93 18.51 4.02
N ALA A 46 14.52 17.46 3.45
CA ALA A 46 13.83 16.38 2.79
C ALA A 46 13.27 15.32 3.77
N LYS A 47 13.83 15.09 4.97
CA LYS A 47 13.37 14.04 5.90
C LYS A 47 11.91 14.19 6.35
N ALA A 48 11.12 13.11 6.31
CA ALA A 48 9.72 13.08 6.76
C ALA A 48 9.48 13.62 8.19
N VAL A 49 10.49 13.52 9.07
CA VAL A 49 10.47 13.98 10.46
C VAL A 49 11.63 14.97 10.67
N ASP A 50 11.29 16.17 11.12
CA ASP A 50 12.19 17.27 11.45
C ASP A 50 13.05 16.97 12.67
N CYS A 51 14.33 17.34 12.65
CA CYS A 51 15.24 17.10 13.79
C CYS A 51 14.78 17.85 15.05
N GLY A 52 14.27 19.07 14.89
CA GLY A 52 13.73 19.86 16.00
C GLY A 52 12.51 19.20 16.64
N PHE A 53 11.74 18.41 15.89
CA PHE A 53 10.67 17.58 16.44
C PHE A 53 11.24 16.42 17.27
N ILE A 54 12.25 15.69 16.76
CA ILE A 54 12.89 14.57 17.49
C ILE A 54 13.45 15.05 18.82
N GLU A 55 14.20 16.15 18.81
CA GLU A 55 14.74 16.78 20.03
C GLU A 55 13.63 17.21 21.00
N ALA A 56 12.54 17.77 20.49
CA ALA A 56 11.43 18.21 21.33
C ALA A 56 10.77 17.04 22.09
N ILE A 57 10.76 15.84 21.52
CA ILE A 57 10.09 14.69 22.13
C ILE A 57 11.02 13.75 22.89
N ASP A 58 12.34 13.93 22.81
CA ASP A 58 13.31 13.02 23.42
C ASP A 58 13.33 13.10 24.96
N ALA A 59 12.87 14.23 25.52
CA ALA A 59 12.80 14.42 26.96
C ALA A 59 12.00 13.30 27.67
N PRO A 60 12.59 12.56 28.63
CA PRO A 60 11.92 11.46 29.32
C PRO A 60 10.63 11.88 30.04
N SER A 61 10.59 13.10 30.58
CA SER A 61 9.40 13.68 31.21
C SER A 61 8.24 13.83 30.24
N PHE A 62 8.50 14.28 29.02
CA PHE A 62 7.50 14.42 27.98
C PHE A 62 7.00 13.06 27.48
N ARG A 63 7.90 12.10 27.25
CA ARG A 63 7.51 10.71 26.90
C ARG A 63 6.62 10.08 27.96
N HIS A 64 6.94 10.30 29.23
CA HIS A 64 6.11 9.84 30.34
C HIS A 64 4.73 10.50 30.33
N GLN A 65 4.66 11.82 30.14
CA GLN A 65 3.40 12.56 30.03
C GLN A 65 2.53 12.06 28.87
N LEU A 66 3.12 11.88 27.68
CA LEU A 66 2.41 11.35 26.51
C LEU A 66 1.83 9.96 26.78
N ASN A 67 2.62 9.07 27.38
CA ASN A 67 2.20 7.71 27.71
C ASN A 67 1.07 7.68 28.75
N GLN A 68 1.16 8.52 29.77
CA GLN A 68 0.09 8.66 30.77
C GLN A 68 -1.18 9.19 30.13
N LEU A 69 -1.10 10.25 29.33
CA LEU A 69 -2.23 10.83 28.63
C LEU A 69 -2.91 9.79 27.73
N PHE A 70 -2.13 9.10 26.91
CA PHE A 70 -2.65 8.09 25.99
C PHE A 70 -3.34 6.93 26.72
N SER A 71 -2.72 6.42 27.78
CA SER A 71 -3.29 5.34 28.59
C SER A 71 -4.58 5.78 29.31
N GLN A 72 -4.58 6.98 29.90
CA GLN A 72 -5.75 7.54 30.58
C GLN A 72 -6.91 7.79 29.62
N GLN A 73 -6.64 8.34 28.43
CA GLN A 73 -7.67 8.58 27.43
C GLN A 73 -8.28 7.26 26.94
N LEU A 74 -7.46 6.23 26.68
CA LEU A 74 -7.96 4.90 26.36
C LEU A 74 -8.80 4.31 27.50
N GLN A 75 -8.36 4.43 28.76
CA GLN A 75 -9.13 3.96 29.91
C GLN A 75 -10.46 4.71 30.08
N GLN A 76 -10.48 6.01 29.81
CA GLN A 76 -11.70 6.80 29.84
C GLN A 76 -12.67 6.40 28.73
N ASP A 77 -12.15 6.14 27.53
CA ASP A 77 -12.94 5.82 26.36
C ASP A 77 -13.38 4.35 26.29
N PHE A 78 -12.60 3.45 26.89
CA PHE A 78 -12.80 1.99 26.91
C PHE A 78 -12.58 1.40 28.32
N PRO A 79 -13.38 1.80 29.34
CA PRO A 79 -13.10 1.53 30.76
C PRO A 79 -13.11 0.05 31.15
N GLN A 80 -13.75 -0.81 30.36
CA GLN A 80 -13.83 -2.24 30.64
C GLN A 80 -12.93 -3.09 29.75
N GLN A 81 -12.32 -2.49 28.73
CA GLN A 81 -11.53 -3.19 27.71
C GLN A 81 -10.03 -2.94 27.89
N VAL A 82 -9.62 -1.84 28.52
CA VAL A 82 -8.19 -1.58 28.72
C VAL A 82 -7.61 -2.50 29.79
N VAL A 83 -6.58 -3.26 29.41
CA VAL A 83 -5.84 -4.15 30.31
C VAL A 83 -4.47 -3.57 30.64
N SER A 84 -4.03 -3.78 31.89
CA SER A 84 -2.72 -3.31 32.38
C SER A 84 -1.56 -4.25 32.01
N GLN A 85 -1.86 -5.50 31.67
CA GLN A 85 -0.89 -6.53 31.31
C GLN A 85 -1.46 -7.49 30.27
N ILE A 86 -0.57 -8.15 29.52
CA ILE A 86 -0.92 -9.21 28.59
C ILE A 86 -0.35 -10.51 29.13
N ASP A 87 -1.19 -11.53 29.31
CA ASP A 87 -0.83 -12.83 29.87
C ASP A 87 -1.53 -13.98 29.13
N SER A 88 -1.33 -15.23 29.56
CA SER A 88 -1.93 -16.40 28.92
C SER A 88 -3.46 -16.39 28.88
N SER A 89 -4.12 -15.71 29.82
CA SER A 89 -5.58 -15.66 29.92
C SER A 89 -6.22 -14.67 28.94
N ASN A 90 -5.49 -13.63 28.54
CA ASN A 90 -6.05 -12.55 27.71
C ASN A 90 -5.35 -12.37 26.35
N LYS A 91 -4.14 -12.92 26.14
CA LYS A 91 -3.30 -12.67 24.96
C LYS A 91 -3.99 -12.86 23.61
N GLN A 92 -4.92 -13.82 23.51
CA GLN A 92 -5.62 -14.14 22.26
C GLN A 92 -6.62 -13.06 21.84
N ARG A 93 -7.09 -12.25 22.79
CA ARG A 93 -8.09 -11.19 22.58
C ARG A 93 -7.56 -9.78 22.83
N THR A 94 -6.25 -9.67 23.05
CA THR A 94 -5.60 -8.39 23.32
C THR A 94 -5.02 -7.78 22.05
N PHE A 95 -5.50 -6.58 21.73
CA PHE A 95 -4.95 -5.72 20.69
C PHE A 95 -4.11 -4.61 21.33
N VAL A 96 -2.93 -4.40 20.79
CA VAL A 96 -2.02 -3.35 21.23
C VAL A 96 -2.33 -2.06 20.46
N ALA A 97 -2.72 -1.03 21.21
CA ALA A 97 -2.86 0.33 20.70
C ALA A 97 -1.48 0.99 20.66
N SER A 98 -1.04 1.40 19.47
CA SER A 98 0.28 2.00 19.25
C SER A 98 0.17 3.33 18.50
N LEU A 99 1.04 4.27 18.88
CA LEU A 99 1.15 5.60 18.27
C LEU A 99 2.38 5.65 17.35
N GLU A 100 2.20 6.15 16.13
CA GLU A 100 3.24 6.22 15.10
C GLU A 100 3.25 7.60 14.45
N VAL A 101 4.40 8.27 14.47
CA VAL A 101 4.59 9.56 13.78
C VAL A 101 4.86 9.26 12.30
N LEU A 102 3.96 9.73 11.43
CA LEU A 102 4.12 9.57 9.99
C LEU A 102 4.83 10.77 9.36
N ARG A 103 4.69 11.95 9.99
CA ARG A 103 5.26 13.20 9.51
C ARG A 103 5.40 14.20 10.65
N ALA A 104 6.51 14.93 10.67
CA ALA A 104 6.64 16.19 11.39
C ALA A 104 7.54 17.11 10.57
N LYS A 105 7.02 18.21 10.04
CA LYS A 105 7.78 19.13 9.18
C LYS A 105 7.71 20.55 9.71
N ARG A 106 8.67 21.38 9.28
CA ARG A 106 8.71 22.82 9.48
C ARG A 106 8.70 23.49 8.12
N TYR A 107 7.73 24.38 7.88
CA TYR A 107 7.69 25.24 6.70
C TYR A 107 7.68 26.69 7.15
N GLU A 108 8.38 27.54 6.41
CA GLU A 108 8.49 28.96 6.75
C GLU A 108 7.97 29.82 5.60
N VAL A 109 7.20 30.84 5.95
CA VAL A 109 6.68 31.86 5.04
C VAL A 109 7.07 33.21 5.60
N GLN A 110 8.06 33.84 4.97
CA GLN A 110 8.51 35.17 5.35
C GLN A 110 7.52 36.23 4.83
N LYS A 111 7.15 37.17 5.70
CA LYS A 111 6.23 38.29 5.48
C LYS A 111 6.85 39.57 6.00
N GLN A 112 7.60 40.27 5.16
CA GLN A 112 8.28 41.53 5.47
C GLN A 112 9.11 41.44 6.78
N SER A 113 8.56 41.90 7.92
CA SER A 113 9.20 41.89 9.23
C SER A 113 8.91 40.65 10.10
N THR A 114 8.01 39.77 9.67
CA THR A 114 7.62 38.56 10.41
C THR A 114 7.80 37.29 9.57
N THR A 115 7.98 36.15 10.21
CA THR A 115 7.96 34.83 9.58
C THR A 115 6.83 34.00 10.20
N GLU A 116 5.97 33.42 9.37
CA GLU A 116 5.03 32.38 9.77
C GLU A 116 5.67 31.01 9.62
N ILE A 117 5.73 30.25 10.70
CA ILE A 117 6.28 28.90 10.76
C ILE A 117 5.12 27.91 10.89
N PHE A 118 4.88 27.10 9.87
CA PHE A 118 3.89 26.02 9.88
C PHE A 118 4.56 24.73 10.35
N LEU A 119 3.93 24.08 11.32
CA LEU A 119 4.43 22.86 11.96
C LEU A 119 3.44 21.71 11.80
N PRO A 120 3.26 21.15 10.59
CA PRO A 120 2.37 20.03 10.42
C PRO A 120 2.97 18.75 11.03
N VAL A 121 2.24 18.18 11.99
CA VAL A 121 2.52 16.89 12.61
C VAL A 121 1.37 15.94 12.28
N THR A 122 1.71 14.75 11.78
CA THR A 122 0.76 13.68 11.47
C THR A 122 1.03 12.48 12.36
N LEU A 123 0.05 12.12 13.18
CA LEU A 123 0.11 10.98 14.09
C LEU A 123 -0.93 9.93 13.68
N ASN A 124 -0.52 8.67 13.71
CA ASN A 124 -1.34 7.52 13.42
C ASN A 124 -1.50 6.64 14.67
N LEU A 125 -2.71 6.10 14.87
CA LEU A 125 -3.01 5.09 15.88
C LEU A 125 -3.39 3.80 15.19
N LYS A 126 -2.78 2.69 15.62
CA LYS A 126 -3.10 1.33 15.15
C LYS A 126 -3.50 0.43 16.32
N LEU A 127 -4.55 -0.37 16.15
CA LEU A 127 -4.86 -1.52 16.99
C LEU A 127 -4.33 -2.80 16.33
N THR A 128 -3.25 -3.36 16.86
CA THR A 128 -2.57 -4.53 16.28
C THR A 128 -2.69 -5.73 17.20
N ASN A 129 -3.14 -6.88 16.70
CA ASN A 129 -3.09 -8.14 17.45
C ASN A 129 -1.63 -8.53 17.67
N ILE A 130 -1.24 -8.71 18.93
CA ILE A 130 0.18 -8.95 19.26
C ILE A 130 0.68 -10.33 18.81
N LEU A 131 -0.20 -11.32 18.66
CA LEU A 131 0.18 -12.67 18.25
C LEU A 131 0.25 -12.80 16.72
N THR A 132 -0.72 -12.20 16.03
CA THR A 132 -0.89 -12.39 14.58
C THR A 132 -0.31 -11.25 13.74
N GLY A 133 -0.08 -10.07 14.31
CA GLY A 133 0.28 -8.85 13.61
C GLY A 133 -0.86 -8.24 12.77
N GLU A 134 -2.08 -8.80 12.86
CA GLU A 134 -3.24 -8.25 12.19
C GLU A 134 -3.61 -6.87 12.76
N VAL A 135 -3.87 -5.93 11.86
CA VAL A 135 -4.32 -4.58 12.22
C VAL A 135 -5.84 -4.52 12.11
N LEU A 136 -6.52 -4.40 13.25
CA LEU A 136 -7.98 -4.32 13.34
C LEU A 136 -8.51 -2.94 12.96
N TYR A 137 -7.72 -1.90 13.25
CA TYR A 137 -8.10 -0.52 13.05
C TYR A 137 -6.86 0.36 12.89
N SER A 138 -6.94 1.37 12.02
CA SER A 138 -5.92 2.41 11.87
C SER A 138 -6.57 3.75 11.54
N THR A 139 -6.17 4.82 12.23
CA THR A 139 -6.62 6.20 11.96
C THR A 139 -5.47 7.16 12.13
N SER A 140 -5.40 8.21 11.32
CA SER A 140 -4.48 9.32 11.54
C SER A 140 -5.19 10.67 11.64
N SER A 141 -4.49 11.59 12.28
CA SER A 141 -4.85 13.00 12.33
C SER A 141 -3.62 13.83 12.04
N THR A 142 -3.84 14.99 11.41
CA THR A 142 -2.80 16.00 11.19
C THR A 142 -3.21 17.27 11.90
N LEU A 143 -2.30 17.83 12.69
CA LEU A 143 -2.41 19.18 13.20
C LEU A 143 -1.35 20.05 12.54
N ASN A 144 -1.77 21.23 12.10
CA ASN A 144 -0.87 22.27 11.60
C ASN A 144 -1.18 23.55 12.38
N GLN A 145 -0.31 23.92 13.31
CA GLN A 145 -0.48 25.11 14.14
C GLN A 145 0.63 26.11 13.79
N PRO A 146 0.31 27.22 13.10
CA PRO A 146 1.31 28.19 12.70
C PRO A 146 1.80 29.03 13.89
N LEU A 147 3.06 29.41 13.86
CA LEU A 147 3.68 30.36 14.79
C LEU A 147 4.15 31.58 14.01
N GLN A 148 3.80 32.78 14.47
CA GLN A 148 4.37 34.01 13.94
C GLN A 148 5.53 34.46 14.85
N VAL A 149 6.65 34.79 14.23
CA VAL A 149 7.86 35.32 14.89
C VAL A 149 8.40 36.52 14.12
N LEU A 150 9.22 37.35 14.75
CA LEU A 150 9.99 38.36 14.03
C LEU A 150 11.06 37.66 13.18
N THR A 151 11.23 38.08 11.92
CA THR A 151 12.20 37.45 11.01
C THR A 151 13.63 37.51 11.56
N THR A 152 13.97 38.59 12.27
CA THR A 152 15.28 38.78 12.92
C THR A 152 15.54 37.85 14.10
N GLU A 153 14.50 37.21 14.63
CA GLU A 153 14.56 36.33 15.81
C GLU A 153 14.38 34.84 15.46
N LEU A 154 14.28 34.51 14.18
CA LEU A 154 13.93 33.17 13.68
C LEU A 154 14.82 32.06 14.26
N ASP A 155 16.11 32.34 14.42
CA ASP A 155 17.10 31.40 14.95
C ASP A 155 17.42 31.61 16.44
N SER A 156 16.62 32.45 17.13
CA SER A 156 16.84 32.73 18.54
C SER A 156 16.51 31.51 19.42
N PRO A 157 17.22 31.32 20.56
CA PRO A 157 16.90 30.27 21.51
C PRO A 157 15.43 30.31 21.99
N ALA A 158 14.86 31.52 22.13
CA ALA A 158 13.47 31.71 22.53
C ALA A 158 12.48 31.16 21.50
N VAL A 159 12.72 31.38 20.20
CA VAL A 159 11.92 30.79 19.13
C VAL A 159 12.06 29.27 19.12
N ASN A 160 13.27 28.73 19.28
CA ASN A 160 13.48 27.28 19.37
C ASN A 160 12.71 26.64 20.53
N THR A 161 12.70 27.25 21.72
CA THR A 161 11.88 26.76 22.84
C THR A 161 10.38 26.80 22.54
N ARG A 162 9.91 27.86 21.85
CA ARG A 162 8.50 27.94 21.39
C ARG A 162 8.17 26.83 20.39
N LEU A 163 9.06 26.54 19.44
CA LEU A 163 8.90 25.46 18.47
C LEU A 163 8.82 24.09 19.16
N GLN A 164 9.74 23.80 20.07
CA GLN A 164 9.73 22.55 20.85
C GLN A 164 8.43 22.39 21.64
N THR A 165 8.01 23.44 22.35
CA THR A 165 6.75 23.45 23.11
C THR A 165 5.55 23.21 22.18
N GLN A 166 5.58 23.80 20.99
CA GLN A 166 4.51 23.67 20.01
C GLN A 166 4.42 22.25 19.42
N TYR A 167 5.56 21.61 19.14
CA TYR A 167 5.59 20.20 18.74
C TYR A 167 5.03 19.28 19.82
N GLN A 168 5.48 19.46 21.07
CA GLN A 168 4.99 18.69 22.21
C GLN A 168 3.47 18.82 22.39
N ARG A 169 2.95 20.06 22.35
CA ARG A 169 1.49 20.34 22.42
C ARG A 169 0.73 19.68 21.28
N SER A 170 1.26 19.78 20.06
CA SER A 170 0.64 19.18 18.87
C SER A 170 0.53 17.67 19.02
N LEU A 171 1.58 17.00 19.51
CA LEU A 171 1.58 15.56 19.71
C LEU A 171 0.61 15.10 20.81
N LEU A 172 0.56 15.81 21.95
CA LEU A 172 -0.40 15.52 23.02
C LEU A 172 -1.85 15.68 22.52
N SER A 173 -2.14 16.76 21.79
CA SER A 173 -3.45 17.00 21.21
C SER A 173 -3.81 15.95 20.16
N LEU A 174 -2.85 15.57 19.31
CA LEU A 174 -3.04 14.51 18.33
C LEU A 174 -3.34 13.16 18.99
N ALA A 175 -2.63 12.80 20.08
CA ALA A 175 -2.89 11.57 20.82
C ALA A 175 -4.33 11.51 21.36
N GLN A 176 -4.84 12.62 21.90
CA GLN A 176 -6.25 12.74 22.28
C GLN A 176 -7.19 12.62 21.07
N GLN A 177 -6.88 13.29 19.97
CA GLN A 177 -7.72 13.27 18.76
C GLN A 177 -7.82 11.87 18.13
N VAL A 178 -6.70 11.16 17.96
CA VAL A 178 -6.72 9.82 17.35
C VAL A 178 -7.39 8.79 18.27
N THR A 179 -7.28 8.96 19.60
CA THR A 179 -8.00 8.12 20.57
C THR A 179 -9.50 8.43 20.58
N GLY A 180 -9.88 9.71 20.49
CA GLY A 180 -11.28 10.12 20.34
C GLY A 180 -11.90 9.60 19.05
N LYS A 181 -11.17 9.65 17.93
CA LYS A 181 -11.59 9.02 16.67
C LYS A 181 -11.76 7.52 16.80
N LEU A 182 -10.81 6.83 17.45
CA LEU A 182 -10.94 5.39 17.74
C LEU A 182 -12.28 5.10 18.43
N LYS A 183 -12.66 5.85 19.46
CA LYS A 183 -13.97 5.66 20.13
C LYS A 183 -15.17 5.92 19.22
N GLN A 184 -15.09 6.90 18.33
CA GLN A 184 -16.19 7.28 17.45
C GLN A 184 -16.37 6.30 16.27
N GLU A 185 -15.26 5.80 15.73
CA GLU A 185 -15.22 5.06 14.47
C GLU A 185 -15.07 3.55 14.67
N LEU A 186 -14.53 3.10 15.81
CA LEU A 186 -14.39 1.67 16.10
C LEU A 186 -15.75 1.03 16.34
N GLN A 187 -16.24 0.34 15.33
CA GLN A 187 -17.43 -0.49 15.41
C GLN A 187 -16.99 -1.95 15.29
N LEU A 188 -17.06 -2.69 16.40
CA LEU A 188 -16.76 -4.12 16.38
C LEU A 188 -18.02 -4.92 16.63
N SER A 189 -18.15 -6.00 15.87
CA SER A 189 -19.06 -7.09 16.15
C SER A 189 -18.25 -8.33 16.54
N GLU A 190 -18.64 -8.99 17.62
CA GLU A 190 -18.19 -10.36 17.86
C GLU A 190 -18.97 -11.30 16.94
N ILE A 191 -18.25 -12.07 16.14
CA ILE A 191 -18.83 -13.08 15.27
C ILE A 191 -18.54 -14.44 15.88
N GLN A 192 -19.57 -15.02 16.51
CA GLN A 192 -19.52 -16.37 17.07
C GLN A 192 -19.95 -17.40 16.04
N THR A 193 -19.25 -18.51 15.92
CA THR A 193 -19.53 -19.59 14.98
C THR A 193 -19.41 -20.95 15.65
N GLU A 194 -20.09 -21.94 15.09
CA GLU A 194 -20.08 -23.30 15.61
C GLU A 194 -19.53 -24.28 14.58
N VAL A 195 -18.82 -25.30 15.07
CA VAL A 195 -18.41 -26.46 14.27
C VAL A 195 -19.64 -27.36 14.06
N ILE A 196 -20.13 -27.42 12.83
CA ILE A 196 -21.29 -28.23 12.45
C ILE A 196 -20.93 -29.64 12.00
N ASP A 197 -19.70 -29.83 11.52
CA ASP A 197 -19.17 -31.12 11.14
C ASP A 197 -17.63 -31.10 11.14
N GLN A 198 -17.04 -32.28 11.10
CA GLN A 198 -15.62 -32.48 10.91
C GLN A 198 -15.40 -33.49 9.79
N TRP A 199 -14.76 -33.04 8.71
CA TRP A 199 -14.35 -33.92 7.63
C TRP A 199 -12.83 -34.11 7.67
N LYS A 200 -12.39 -35.28 8.14
CA LYS A 200 -10.97 -35.55 8.42
C LYS A 200 -10.39 -34.51 9.38
N ASN A 201 -9.40 -33.71 8.92
CA ASN A 201 -8.74 -32.68 9.71
C ASN A 201 -9.34 -31.28 9.48
N TYR A 202 -10.42 -31.19 8.71
CA TYR A 202 -11.10 -29.93 8.42
C TYR A 202 -12.33 -29.78 9.32
N LEU A 203 -12.42 -28.63 9.97
CA LEU A 203 -13.58 -28.21 10.74
C LEU A 203 -14.49 -27.38 9.84
N ILE A 204 -15.78 -27.71 9.85
CA ILE A 204 -16.79 -27.05 9.02
C ILE A 204 -17.62 -26.15 9.92
N LEU A 205 -17.62 -24.86 9.63
CA LEU A 205 -18.27 -23.84 10.45
C LEU A 205 -19.59 -23.39 9.81
N ASN A 206 -20.59 -23.08 10.64
CA ASN A 206 -21.92 -22.66 10.19
C ASN A 206 -22.03 -21.21 9.69
N LYS A 207 -20.91 -20.49 9.57
CA LYS A 207 -20.87 -19.10 9.12
C LYS A 207 -19.77 -18.92 8.09
N GLY A 208 -20.00 -17.99 7.17
CA GLY A 208 -19.09 -17.61 6.10
C GLY A 208 -18.98 -16.09 5.95
N TYR A 209 -18.62 -15.62 4.75
CA TYR A 209 -18.29 -14.20 4.54
C TYR A 209 -19.49 -13.27 4.69
N VAL A 210 -20.73 -13.73 4.45
CA VAL A 210 -21.94 -12.91 4.67
C VAL A 210 -22.13 -12.63 6.16
N GLN A 211 -21.71 -13.54 7.04
CA GLN A 211 -21.77 -13.39 8.49
C GLN A 211 -20.48 -12.84 9.09
N GLY A 212 -19.51 -12.45 8.26
CA GLY A 212 -18.30 -11.77 8.70
C GLY A 212 -17.06 -12.66 8.90
N ILE A 213 -17.08 -13.91 8.43
CA ILE A 213 -15.91 -14.82 8.44
C ILE A 213 -15.27 -14.85 7.06
N GLY A 214 -14.05 -14.36 6.94
CA GLY A 214 -13.24 -14.38 5.72
C GLY A 214 -12.18 -15.48 5.71
N ARG A 215 -11.56 -15.67 4.54
CA ARG A 215 -10.35 -16.50 4.41
C ARG A 215 -9.21 -15.93 5.23
N ASP A 216 -8.38 -16.81 5.79
CA ASP A 216 -7.22 -16.51 6.62
C ASP A 216 -7.55 -15.89 7.99
N ASP A 217 -8.83 -15.77 8.33
CA ASP A 217 -9.27 -15.40 9.68
C ASP A 217 -8.82 -16.43 10.71
N GLU A 218 -8.40 -15.94 11.88
CA GLU A 218 -8.19 -16.76 13.06
C GLU A 218 -9.33 -16.56 14.06
N LEU A 219 -9.85 -17.66 14.60
CA LEU A 219 -10.93 -17.64 15.57
C LEU A 219 -10.52 -18.39 16.83
N SER A 220 -10.86 -17.81 17.97
CA SER A 220 -10.52 -18.32 19.30
C SER A 220 -11.72 -18.93 20.00
N ALA A 221 -11.49 -20.02 20.73
CA ALA A 221 -12.45 -20.60 21.65
C ALA A 221 -12.19 -20.12 23.09
N PRO A 222 -13.21 -20.13 23.98
CA PRO A 222 -13.03 -19.75 25.38
C PRO A 222 -12.01 -20.59 26.16
N ASP A 223 -11.73 -21.82 25.71
CA ASP A 223 -10.76 -22.74 26.31
C ASP A 223 -9.32 -22.54 25.78
N GLY A 224 -9.10 -21.51 24.95
CA GLY A 224 -7.82 -21.20 24.33
C GLY A 224 -7.56 -21.94 23.02
N GLY A 225 -8.49 -22.77 22.53
CA GLY A 225 -8.40 -23.36 21.20
C GLY A 225 -8.34 -22.29 20.10
N LEU A 226 -7.51 -22.52 19.07
CA LEU A 226 -7.34 -21.59 17.94
C LEU A 226 -7.51 -22.35 16.63
N ILE A 227 -8.36 -21.82 15.75
CA ILE A 227 -8.56 -22.34 14.39
C ILE A 227 -8.26 -21.25 13.37
N ARG A 228 -7.87 -21.66 12.17
CA ARG A 228 -7.68 -20.78 11.02
C ARG A 228 -8.61 -21.16 9.89
N VAL A 229 -9.30 -20.19 9.34
CA VAL A 229 -10.17 -20.35 8.18
C VAL A 229 -9.33 -20.47 6.93
N VAL A 230 -9.36 -21.62 6.27
CA VAL A 230 -8.67 -21.89 5.00
C VAL A 230 -9.54 -21.59 3.78
N GLN A 231 -10.86 -21.53 3.97
CA GLN A 231 -11.83 -21.13 2.95
C GLN A 231 -13.07 -20.53 3.63
N ALA A 232 -13.59 -19.43 3.08
CA ALA A 232 -14.90 -18.90 3.44
C ALA A 232 -15.78 -18.82 2.19
N ASP A 233 -16.98 -19.41 2.27
CA ASP A 233 -18.05 -19.25 1.29
C ASP A 233 -19.14 -18.35 1.89
N SER A 234 -20.29 -18.18 1.24
CA SER A 234 -21.30 -17.21 1.65
C SER A 234 -21.84 -17.50 3.05
N ASN A 235 -22.08 -18.78 3.36
CA ASN A 235 -22.81 -19.20 4.56
C ASN A 235 -22.12 -20.32 5.35
N TYR A 236 -20.90 -20.72 4.96
CA TYR A 236 -20.08 -21.66 5.69
C TYR A 236 -18.62 -21.28 5.52
N SER A 237 -17.77 -21.83 6.37
CA SER A 237 -16.33 -21.75 6.20
C SER A 237 -15.68 -23.06 6.61
N VAL A 238 -14.48 -23.28 6.08
CA VAL A 238 -13.65 -24.44 6.38
C VAL A 238 -12.44 -23.95 7.14
N ALA A 239 -12.14 -24.58 8.26
CA ALA A 239 -11.02 -24.23 9.11
C ALA A 239 -10.14 -25.44 9.45
N ILE A 240 -8.91 -25.16 9.85
CA ILE A 240 -7.96 -26.15 10.38
C ILE A 240 -7.52 -25.72 11.80
N PRO A 241 -7.23 -26.66 12.70
CA PRO A 241 -6.69 -26.34 14.01
C PRO A 241 -5.27 -25.73 13.90
N VAL A 242 -5.03 -24.65 14.65
CA VAL A 242 -3.72 -23.97 14.74
C VAL A 242 -3.02 -24.31 16.06
N LEU A 243 -3.79 -24.40 17.14
CA LEU A 243 -3.35 -24.89 18.45
C LEU A 243 -4.32 -25.99 18.89
N LEU A 244 -3.78 -27.14 19.31
CA LEU A 244 -4.55 -28.26 19.84
C LEU A 244 -5.02 -27.93 21.27
N GLY A 245 -6.04 -27.08 21.38
CA GLY A 245 -6.79 -26.85 22.62
C GLY A 245 -8.18 -27.47 22.49
N GLY A 246 -8.47 -28.48 23.32
CA GLY A 246 -9.83 -29.02 23.54
C GLY A 246 -10.60 -29.52 22.30
N LYS A 247 -11.81 -30.07 22.53
CA LYS A 247 -12.81 -30.34 21.48
C LYS A 247 -13.80 -29.17 21.42
N ALA A 248 -13.29 -27.94 21.39
CA ALA A 248 -14.13 -26.76 21.35
C ALA A 248 -15.07 -26.81 20.12
N LYS A 249 -16.35 -26.55 20.36
CA LYS A 249 -17.37 -26.49 19.29
C LYS A 249 -17.70 -25.07 18.88
N GLN A 250 -17.33 -24.08 19.69
CA GLN A 250 -17.66 -22.67 19.48
C GLN A 250 -16.39 -21.85 19.40
N PHE A 251 -16.32 -21.00 18.39
CA PHE A 251 -15.20 -20.10 18.14
C PHE A 251 -15.73 -18.71 17.83
N SER A 252 -14.94 -17.68 18.10
CA SER A 252 -15.30 -16.33 17.67
C SER A 252 -14.09 -15.49 17.30
N LYS A 253 -14.38 -14.43 16.52
CA LYS A 253 -13.46 -13.33 16.23
C LYS A 253 -14.16 -12.00 16.42
N LEU A 254 -13.37 -10.97 16.67
CA LEU A 254 -13.80 -9.59 16.52
C LEU A 254 -13.61 -9.18 15.06
N SER A 255 -14.57 -8.47 14.51
CA SER A 255 -14.48 -7.91 13.16
C SER A 255 -14.89 -6.45 13.15
N SER A 256 -14.08 -5.64 12.47
CA SER A 256 -14.39 -4.27 12.04
C SER A 256 -14.77 -4.21 10.56
N SER A 257 -14.63 -5.31 9.82
CA SER A 257 -14.83 -5.34 8.37
C SER A 257 -16.31 -5.51 8.01
N ALA A 258 -16.78 -4.71 7.05
CA ALA A 258 -18.07 -4.95 6.41
C ALA A 258 -18.07 -6.30 5.68
N ALA A 259 -19.18 -7.04 5.74
CA ALA A 259 -19.30 -8.37 5.12
C ALA A 259 -18.89 -8.40 3.63
N GLY A 260 -19.12 -7.30 2.90
CA GLY A 260 -18.74 -7.17 1.49
C GLY A 260 -17.22 -7.14 1.23
N ALA A 261 -16.39 -6.75 2.20
CA ALA A 261 -14.93 -6.69 2.06
C ALA A 261 -14.24 -8.06 2.23
N LEU A 262 -14.97 -9.07 2.72
CA LEU A 262 -14.44 -10.39 3.05
C LEU A 262 -14.41 -11.35 1.85
N ASN A 263 -15.27 -11.13 0.85
CA ASN A 263 -15.31 -11.92 -0.40
C ASN A 263 -14.42 -11.32 -1.51
N LYS A 264 -13.76 -10.19 -1.26
CA LYS A 264 -12.90 -9.53 -2.23
C LYS A 264 -11.47 -10.06 -2.14
N PRO A 265 -10.72 -10.12 -3.25
CA PRO A 265 -9.30 -10.41 -3.24
C PRO A 265 -8.55 -9.51 -2.25
N LYS A 266 -7.67 -10.11 -1.47
CA LYS A 266 -6.82 -9.40 -0.52
C LYS A 266 -5.58 -8.90 -1.25
N VAL A 267 -5.30 -7.60 -1.10
CA VAL A 267 -4.17 -6.94 -1.74
C VAL A 267 -3.30 -6.29 -0.68
N LEU A 268 -1.98 -6.43 -0.78
CA LEU A 268 -1.00 -5.84 0.15
C LEU A 268 -0.17 -4.78 -0.56
N VAL A 269 0.01 -3.59 0.04
CA VAL A 269 1.01 -2.63 -0.45
C VAL A 269 2.40 -3.15 -0.06
N ALA A 270 3.11 -3.73 -1.02
CA ALA A 270 4.38 -4.40 -0.79
C ALA A 270 5.55 -3.42 -0.70
N ASP A 271 5.52 -2.35 -1.50
CA ASP A 271 6.61 -1.39 -1.59
C ASP A 271 6.13 0.01 -1.93
N VAL A 272 6.86 1.00 -1.42
CA VAL A 272 6.65 2.43 -1.72
C VAL A 272 8.00 3.05 -1.98
N LEU A 273 8.23 3.44 -3.23
CA LEU A 273 9.43 4.15 -3.68
C LEU A 273 9.21 5.65 -3.59
N THR A 274 10.17 6.37 -3.01
CA THR A 274 10.18 7.83 -2.90
C THR A 274 11.58 8.33 -3.26
N TYR A 275 11.65 9.45 -4.01
CA TYR A 275 12.93 10.01 -4.48
C TYR A 275 13.32 11.31 -3.78
N GLN A 276 12.42 11.96 -3.05
CA GLN A 276 12.65 13.23 -2.36
C GLN A 276 12.28 13.13 -0.87
N ASP A 277 12.52 11.94 -0.29
CA ASP A 277 12.35 11.61 1.14
C ASP A 277 10.93 11.79 1.69
N GLU A 278 9.91 11.66 0.82
CA GLU A 278 8.52 11.53 1.27
C GLU A 278 8.37 10.33 2.22
N SER A 279 7.55 10.47 3.26
CA SER A 279 7.21 9.35 4.16
C SER A 279 6.50 8.26 3.38
N ARG A 280 7.09 7.07 3.35
CA ARG A 280 6.51 5.89 2.68
C ARG A 280 5.20 5.48 3.33
N GLU A 281 5.13 5.54 4.65
CA GLU A 281 3.94 5.23 5.43
C GLU A 281 2.82 6.24 5.20
N LEU A 282 3.15 7.53 5.08
CA LEU A 282 2.16 8.56 4.73
C LEU A 282 1.62 8.35 3.30
N VAL A 283 2.48 8.04 2.34
CA VAL A 283 2.10 7.72 0.96
C VAL A 283 1.16 6.52 0.93
N GLU A 284 1.52 5.42 1.61
CA GLU A 284 0.68 4.24 1.74
C GLU A 284 -0.67 4.59 2.38
N GLN A 285 -0.68 5.38 3.46
CA GLN A 285 -1.91 5.75 4.14
C GLN A 285 -2.84 6.61 3.28
N ILE A 286 -2.32 7.62 2.57
CA ILE A 286 -3.13 8.47 1.68
C ILE A 286 -3.75 7.61 0.59
N PHE A 287 -2.96 6.73 -0.04
CA PHE A 287 -3.45 5.83 -1.08
C PHE A 287 -4.50 4.86 -0.52
N ALA A 288 -4.20 4.18 0.58
CA ALA A 288 -5.08 3.17 1.18
C ALA A 288 -6.41 3.76 1.64
N GLY A 289 -6.38 4.94 2.29
CA GLY A 289 -7.58 5.66 2.70
C GLY A 289 -8.45 6.10 1.53
N ALA A 290 -7.85 6.42 0.38
CA ALA A 290 -8.57 6.87 -0.81
C ALA A 290 -9.16 5.73 -1.67
N VAL A 291 -8.53 4.54 -1.67
CA VAL A 291 -9.07 3.34 -2.32
C VAL A 291 -10.36 2.91 -1.61
N GLY A 292 -10.32 2.81 -0.28
CA GLY A 292 -11.47 2.48 0.57
C GLY A 292 -12.19 1.17 0.21
N ASP A 293 -13.43 1.02 0.69
CA ASP A 293 -14.19 -0.24 0.55
C ASP A 293 -14.89 -0.41 -0.80
N GLN A 294 -14.85 0.59 -1.69
CA GLN A 294 -15.55 0.55 -2.98
C GLN A 294 -14.78 -0.17 -4.09
N ALA A 295 -13.48 -0.41 -3.91
CA ALA A 295 -12.66 -1.10 -4.90
C ALA A 295 -13.09 -2.57 -5.09
N ALA A 296 -12.70 -3.17 -6.22
CA ALA A 296 -12.94 -4.60 -6.49
C ALA A 296 -12.12 -5.55 -5.59
N PHE A 297 -11.20 -5.00 -4.80
CA PHE A 297 -10.34 -5.69 -3.85
C PHE A 297 -10.43 -5.04 -2.46
N SER A 298 -9.85 -5.70 -1.45
CA SER A 298 -9.69 -5.15 -0.11
C SER A 298 -8.21 -5.04 0.23
N LEU A 299 -7.78 -3.86 0.68
CA LEU A 299 -6.42 -3.67 1.16
C LEU A 299 -6.22 -4.40 2.50
N THR A 300 -5.05 -5.02 2.62
CA THR A 300 -4.62 -5.78 3.77
C THR A 300 -3.79 -4.84 4.65
N PRO A 301 -4.32 -4.32 5.77
CA PRO A 301 -3.57 -3.41 6.60
C PRO A 301 -2.40 -4.15 7.26
N VAL A 302 -1.28 -3.45 7.37
CA VAL A 302 -0.05 -3.93 8.01
C VAL A 302 0.50 -2.90 8.98
N ASN A 303 1.06 -3.38 10.07
CA ASN A 303 1.89 -2.58 10.93
C ASN A 303 3.35 -2.88 10.56
N ARG A 304 3.97 -2.01 9.75
CA ARG A 304 5.39 -2.14 9.35
C ARG A 304 6.35 -2.09 10.54
N GLN A 305 5.90 -1.53 11.67
CA GLN A 305 6.63 -1.48 12.94
C GLN A 305 6.28 -2.65 13.88
N TYR A 306 5.59 -3.68 13.39
CA TYR A 306 5.13 -4.78 14.25
C TYR A 306 6.28 -5.52 14.92
N ALA A 307 7.42 -5.73 14.25
CA ALA A 307 8.58 -6.36 14.88
C ALA A 307 9.10 -5.57 16.10
N LEU A 308 9.24 -4.24 15.97
CA LEU A 308 9.62 -3.35 17.08
C LEU A 308 8.54 -3.31 18.17
N LEU A 309 7.26 -3.27 17.77
CA LEU A 309 6.14 -3.34 18.70
C LEU A 309 6.16 -4.65 19.49
N ALA A 310 6.32 -5.79 18.81
CA ALA A 310 6.35 -7.11 19.42
C ALA A 310 7.53 -7.27 20.37
N GLN A 311 8.71 -6.77 20.00
CA GLN A 311 9.87 -6.71 20.89
C GLN A 311 9.57 -5.88 22.14
N ASN A 312 9.13 -4.63 21.97
CA ASN A 312 8.82 -3.72 23.08
C ASN A 312 7.79 -4.33 24.05
N ILE A 313 6.75 -4.95 23.51
CA ILE A 313 5.72 -5.62 24.32
C ILE A 313 6.28 -6.88 24.99
N GLY A 314 7.11 -7.65 24.30
CA GLY A 314 7.77 -8.83 24.85
C GLY A 314 8.65 -8.48 26.06
N GLU A 315 9.42 -7.40 25.98
CA GLU A 315 10.22 -6.86 27.08
C GLU A 315 9.36 -6.37 28.26
N GLN A 316 8.20 -5.76 27.97
CA GLN A 316 7.29 -5.20 28.99
C GLN A 316 6.41 -6.24 29.68
N THR A 317 6.06 -7.33 28.99
CA THR A 317 5.04 -8.29 29.45
C THR A 317 5.57 -9.72 29.64
N LYS A 318 6.85 -9.97 29.33
CA LYS A 318 7.48 -11.31 29.32
C LYS A 318 6.86 -12.30 28.32
N LEU A 319 6.10 -11.81 27.34
CA LEU A 319 5.53 -12.61 26.24
C LEU A 319 6.56 -13.11 25.21
N ALA A 320 7.85 -12.80 25.38
CA ALA A 320 8.93 -12.98 24.40
C ALA A 320 9.25 -14.44 23.98
N GLN A 321 8.45 -15.43 24.38
CA GLN A 321 8.66 -16.85 24.07
C GLN A 321 7.47 -17.55 23.38
N ALA A 322 6.46 -16.81 22.89
CA ALA A 322 5.39 -17.46 22.16
C ALA A 322 5.89 -17.92 20.78
N GLU A 323 6.06 -19.25 20.59
CA GLU A 323 6.23 -19.95 19.30
C GLU A 323 5.07 -19.69 18.30
N ASP A 324 4.09 -18.88 18.71
CA ASP A 324 2.87 -18.53 17.99
C ASP A 324 2.93 -17.16 17.29
N ILE A 325 4.02 -16.41 17.43
CA ILE A 325 4.18 -15.09 16.79
C ILE A 325 4.53 -15.28 15.30
N ASN A 326 3.95 -14.44 14.41
CA ASN A 326 4.18 -14.43 12.95
C ASN A 326 3.57 -15.61 12.17
N ARG A 327 2.25 -15.81 12.24
CA ARG A 327 1.58 -16.89 11.48
C ARG A 327 0.72 -16.43 10.31
N ARG A 328 0.64 -15.13 10.02
CA ARG A 328 -0.24 -14.60 8.98
C ARG A 328 0.23 -15.05 7.59
N ALA A 329 -0.72 -15.51 6.76
CA ALA A 329 -0.45 -15.83 5.36
C ALA A 329 -0.26 -14.55 4.54
N LEU A 330 0.60 -14.58 3.52
CA LEU A 330 0.71 -13.49 2.57
C LEU A 330 -0.50 -13.48 1.63
N PRO A 331 -1.04 -12.30 1.27
CA PRO A 331 -2.02 -12.19 0.19
C PRO A 331 -1.45 -12.62 -1.16
N GLU A 332 -2.35 -12.88 -2.11
CA GLU A 332 -2.00 -13.31 -3.48
C GLU A 332 -1.72 -12.14 -4.44
N PHE A 333 -2.03 -10.91 -4.01
CA PHE A 333 -1.87 -9.71 -4.81
C PHE A 333 -1.10 -8.63 -4.06
N PHE A 334 -0.25 -7.92 -4.78
CA PHE A 334 0.66 -6.91 -4.26
C PHE A 334 0.53 -5.59 -5.02
N ILE A 335 0.56 -4.47 -4.31
CA ILE A 335 0.68 -3.14 -4.90
C ILE A 335 2.09 -2.62 -4.66
N ARG A 336 2.69 -2.03 -5.69
CA ARG A 336 3.92 -1.23 -5.55
C ARG A 336 3.60 0.20 -5.98
N LEU A 337 3.96 1.16 -5.13
CA LEU A 337 3.78 2.58 -5.38
C LEU A 337 5.14 3.24 -5.66
N ALA A 338 5.15 4.28 -6.48
CA ALA A 338 6.31 5.14 -6.66
C ALA A 338 5.89 6.61 -6.74
N VAL A 339 6.53 7.47 -5.94
CA VAL A 339 6.43 8.92 -6.02
C VAL A 339 7.65 9.42 -6.78
N LEU A 340 7.46 9.92 -8.00
CA LEU A 340 8.54 10.44 -8.82
C LEU A 340 9.03 11.79 -8.30
N PRO A 341 10.29 12.20 -8.62
CA PRO A 341 10.80 13.50 -8.20
C PRO A 341 9.85 14.62 -8.62
N THR A 342 9.37 15.39 -7.66
CA THR A 342 8.52 16.55 -7.94
C THR A 342 9.38 17.69 -8.49
N LEU A 343 8.81 18.41 -9.46
CA LEU A 343 9.44 19.59 -10.05
C LEU A 343 8.75 20.83 -9.52
N SER A 344 9.54 21.80 -9.07
CA SER A 344 9.04 23.11 -8.67
C SER A 344 9.89 24.19 -9.30
N VAL A 345 9.25 25.10 -10.05
CA VAL A 345 9.90 26.20 -10.77
C VAL A 345 9.24 27.50 -10.40
N GLU A 346 10.03 28.51 -10.04
CA GLU A 346 9.56 29.87 -9.79
C GLU A 346 10.13 30.81 -10.85
N GLN A 347 9.26 31.53 -11.55
CA GLN A 347 9.66 32.44 -12.62
C GLN A 347 9.04 33.84 -12.44
N PRO A 348 9.78 34.93 -12.69
CA PRO A 348 9.21 36.28 -12.66
C PRO A 348 8.15 36.48 -13.74
N THR A 349 6.98 37.00 -13.36
CA THR A 349 5.91 37.39 -14.28
C THR A 349 5.68 38.90 -14.36
N GLY A 350 6.26 39.66 -13.43
CA GLY A 350 6.24 41.12 -13.37
C GLY A 350 7.32 41.65 -12.43
N SER A 351 7.33 42.96 -12.14
CA SER A 351 8.34 43.57 -11.26
C SER A 351 8.27 43.06 -9.82
N MET A 352 7.07 42.71 -9.33
CA MET A 352 6.81 42.27 -7.95
C MET A 352 6.04 40.95 -7.85
N THR A 353 5.86 40.25 -8.98
CA THR A 353 5.11 38.99 -9.06
C THR A 353 5.97 37.89 -9.64
N THR A 354 5.95 36.73 -8.99
CA THR A 354 6.52 35.48 -9.52
C THR A 354 5.40 34.45 -9.69
N GLN A 355 5.54 33.57 -10.66
CA GLN A 355 4.70 32.40 -10.82
C GLN A 355 5.47 31.17 -10.37
N ARG A 356 4.91 30.40 -9.45
CA ARG A 356 5.42 29.07 -9.11
C ARG A 356 4.59 28.01 -9.83
N ILE A 357 5.27 27.05 -10.42
CA ILE A 357 4.69 25.84 -10.98
C ILE A 357 5.24 24.66 -10.19
N THR A 358 4.36 23.85 -9.61
CA THR A 358 4.72 22.60 -8.93
C THR A 358 4.03 21.43 -9.61
N HIS A 359 4.81 20.44 -10.04
CA HIS A 359 4.34 19.25 -10.73
C HIS A 359 4.78 18.00 -9.97
N ALA A 360 3.83 17.11 -9.67
CA ALA A 360 4.07 15.83 -9.03
C ALA A 360 3.48 14.70 -9.87
N GLN A 361 4.20 13.57 -9.93
CA GLN A 361 3.72 12.36 -10.57
C GLN A 361 3.89 11.17 -9.64
N VAL A 362 2.89 10.30 -9.62
CA VAL A 362 2.89 9.06 -8.86
C VAL A 362 2.47 7.91 -9.74
N MET A 363 2.97 6.73 -9.43
CA MET A 363 2.75 5.50 -10.17
C MET A 363 2.31 4.39 -9.22
N GLY A 364 1.48 3.50 -9.72
CA GLY A 364 1.06 2.30 -9.00
C GLY A 364 0.91 1.13 -9.96
N GLU A 365 1.38 -0.03 -9.51
CA GLU A 365 1.12 -1.32 -10.17
C GLU A 365 0.48 -2.29 -9.19
N LEU A 366 -0.44 -3.11 -9.71
CA LEU A 366 -1.00 -4.28 -9.05
C LEU A 366 -0.39 -5.52 -9.70
N VAL A 367 0.21 -6.38 -8.87
CA VAL A 367 0.97 -7.55 -9.26
C VAL A 367 0.34 -8.79 -8.63
N ASP A 368 0.25 -9.88 -9.37
CA ASP A 368 -0.20 -11.18 -8.84
C ASP A 368 0.94 -11.98 -8.17
N ALA A 369 0.61 -13.14 -7.62
CA ALA A 369 1.56 -14.02 -6.95
C ALA A 369 2.65 -14.62 -7.87
N SER A 370 2.47 -14.54 -9.20
CA SER A 370 3.50 -14.94 -10.18
C SER A 370 4.47 -13.81 -10.50
N GLY A 371 4.15 -12.56 -10.14
CA GLY A 371 4.95 -11.38 -10.48
C GLY A 371 4.48 -10.67 -11.75
N GLN A 372 3.37 -11.12 -12.35
CA GLN A 372 2.76 -10.46 -13.50
C GLN A 372 2.05 -9.17 -13.04
N VAL A 373 2.31 -8.07 -13.74
CA VAL A 373 1.54 -6.84 -13.57
C VAL A 373 0.19 -7.01 -14.25
N ILE A 374 -0.86 -6.94 -13.44
CA ILE A 374 -2.25 -7.13 -13.89
C ILE A 374 -3.02 -5.81 -14.01
N PHE A 375 -2.50 -4.74 -13.42
CA PHE A 375 -2.97 -3.38 -13.62
C PHE A 375 -1.83 -2.40 -13.32
N ALA A 376 -1.71 -1.35 -14.12
CA ALA A 376 -0.75 -0.28 -13.89
C ALA A 376 -1.35 1.07 -14.26
N ALA A 377 -1.05 2.08 -13.46
CA ALA A 377 -1.51 3.44 -13.66
C ALA A 377 -0.46 4.45 -13.17
N TRP A 378 -0.55 5.66 -13.71
CA TRP A 378 0.06 6.84 -13.11
C TRP A 378 -1.00 7.92 -12.94
N ALA A 379 -0.71 8.86 -12.05
CA ALA A 379 -1.49 10.07 -11.88
C ALA A 379 -0.55 11.25 -11.61
N GLU A 380 -1.05 12.45 -11.87
CA GLU A 380 -0.28 13.66 -11.69
C GLU A 380 -1.11 14.79 -11.10
N ASP A 381 -0.41 15.74 -10.51
CA ASP A 381 -0.97 17.01 -10.08
C ASP A 381 -0.07 18.16 -10.50
N HIS A 382 -0.70 19.26 -10.86
CA HIS A 382 -0.06 20.47 -11.34
C HIS A 382 -0.68 21.67 -10.63
N ILE A 383 0.14 22.40 -9.87
CA ILE A 383 -0.26 23.56 -9.09
C ILE A 383 0.46 24.78 -9.63
N GLU A 384 -0.30 25.82 -9.96
CA GLU A 384 0.24 27.13 -10.32
C GLU A 384 -0.15 28.17 -9.27
N ASP A 385 0.86 28.83 -8.69
CA ASP A 385 0.67 29.95 -7.77
C ASP A 385 1.17 31.25 -8.40
N VAL A 386 0.45 32.35 -8.15
CA VAL A 386 0.99 33.70 -8.35
C VAL A 386 1.41 34.24 -6.98
N ILE A 387 2.70 34.44 -6.81
CA ILE A 387 3.31 34.95 -5.58
C ILE A 387 3.52 36.44 -5.75
N SER A 388 2.89 37.23 -4.87
CA SER A 388 3.09 38.69 -4.79
C SER A 388 3.84 38.99 -3.50
N GLU A 389 4.94 39.74 -3.59
CA GLU A 389 5.75 40.16 -2.42
C GLU A 389 6.21 39.00 -1.50
N GLY A 390 6.46 37.81 -2.08
CA GLY A 390 6.92 36.63 -1.33
C GLY A 390 5.83 35.91 -0.51
N MET A 391 4.57 36.35 -0.56
CA MET A 391 3.47 35.76 0.19
C MET A 391 2.93 34.49 -0.52
N SER A 392 3.51 33.33 -0.22
CA SER A 392 2.98 32.02 -0.62
C SER A 392 3.46 30.92 0.33
N PHE A 393 2.83 29.74 0.28
CA PHE A 393 3.38 28.55 0.92
C PHE A 393 4.81 28.27 0.42
N SER A 394 5.63 27.57 1.20
CA SER A 394 6.94 27.13 0.73
C SER A 394 6.80 26.17 -0.47
N ALA A 395 7.84 26.06 -1.28
CA ALA A 395 7.88 25.06 -2.36
C ALA A 395 7.66 23.65 -1.81
N ASP A 396 8.21 23.33 -0.64
CA ASP A 396 8.09 22.03 0.02
C ASP A 396 6.65 21.69 0.41
N ALA A 397 5.90 22.68 0.92
CA ALA A 397 4.49 22.50 1.21
C ALA A 397 3.68 22.26 -0.07
N ARG A 398 4.00 22.97 -1.17
CA ARG A 398 3.34 22.74 -2.47
C ARG A 398 3.67 21.37 -3.06
N ARG A 399 4.92 20.90 -2.92
CA ARG A 399 5.34 19.55 -3.32
C ARG A 399 4.49 18.48 -2.62
N GLU A 400 4.34 18.58 -1.30
CA GLU A 400 3.52 17.62 -0.55
C GLU A 400 2.04 17.63 -0.97
N ILE A 401 1.46 18.82 -1.18
CA ILE A 401 0.07 18.95 -1.66
C ILE A 401 -0.09 18.32 -3.05
N ALA A 402 0.83 18.57 -3.97
CA ALA A 402 0.80 18.00 -5.31
C ALA A 402 0.91 16.46 -5.27
N VAL A 403 1.82 15.90 -4.47
CA VAL A 403 1.94 14.44 -4.27
C VAL A 403 0.66 13.86 -3.70
N LYS A 404 0.08 14.48 -2.67
CA LYS A 404 -1.19 14.04 -2.08
C LYS A 404 -2.30 14.00 -3.13
N ASN A 405 -2.49 15.07 -3.90
CA ASN A 405 -3.51 15.14 -4.94
C ASN A 405 -3.30 14.08 -6.03
N ALA A 406 -2.05 13.86 -6.44
CA ALA A 406 -1.70 12.82 -7.39
C ALA A 406 -2.03 11.41 -6.84
N LEU A 407 -1.74 11.12 -5.56
CA LEU A 407 -2.09 9.85 -4.91
C LEU A 407 -3.60 9.63 -4.84
N LEU A 408 -4.39 10.68 -4.55
CA LEU A 408 -5.85 10.58 -4.55
C LEU A 408 -6.40 10.22 -5.94
N LYS A 409 -5.85 10.82 -6.99
CA LYS A 409 -6.18 10.50 -8.39
C LYS A 409 -5.77 9.07 -8.77
N LEU A 410 -4.60 8.61 -8.32
CA LEU A 410 -4.13 7.25 -8.53
C LEU A 410 -5.06 6.23 -7.86
N ALA A 411 -5.43 6.46 -6.60
CA ALA A 411 -6.35 5.60 -5.86
C ALA A 411 -7.73 5.51 -6.53
N ASP A 412 -8.23 6.62 -7.09
CA ASP A 412 -9.48 6.63 -7.84
C ASP A 412 -9.41 5.79 -9.13
N GLN A 413 -8.28 5.81 -9.85
CA GLN A 413 -8.06 4.91 -10.99
C GLN A 413 -8.09 3.44 -10.55
N PHE A 414 -7.36 3.07 -9.48
CA PHE A 414 -7.37 1.70 -8.94
C PHE A 414 -8.78 1.24 -8.56
N LYS A 415 -9.56 2.11 -7.90
CA LYS A 415 -10.93 1.82 -7.48
C LYS A 415 -11.87 1.56 -8.66
N ARG A 416 -11.73 2.30 -9.77
CA ARG A 416 -12.65 2.25 -10.92
C ARG A 416 -12.25 1.23 -11.98
N GLU A 417 -10.95 1.07 -12.22
CA GLU A 417 -10.43 0.35 -13.38
C GLU A 417 -10.02 -1.09 -13.06
N VAL A 418 -9.60 -1.39 -11.81
CA VAL A 418 -9.28 -2.76 -11.40
C VAL A 418 -10.55 -3.60 -11.35
N LYS A 419 -10.54 -4.72 -12.07
CA LYS A 419 -11.64 -5.69 -12.10
C LYS A 419 -11.10 -7.09 -11.92
N PHE A 420 -11.75 -7.87 -11.08
CA PHE A 420 -11.49 -9.30 -10.93
C PHE A 420 -12.64 -10.11 -11.53
N THR A 421 -12.28 -11.22 -12.16
CA THR A 421 -13.20 -12.22 -12.68
C THR A 421 -12.88 -13.55 -12.02
N LYS A 422 -13.91 -14.24 -11.56
CA LYS A 422 -13.77 -15.58 -10.99
C LYS A 422 -13.65 -16.62 -12.10
N ALA A 423 -12.71 -17.54 -11.96
CA ALA A 423 -12.57 -18.72 -12.80
C ALA A 423 -12.97 -19.96 -12.01
N ASP A 424 -13.70 -20.87 -12.66
CA ASP A 424 -13.94 -22.24 -12.19
C ASP A 424 -13.31 -23.18 -13.21
N LEU A 425 -12.19 -23.78 -12.82
CA LEU A 425 -11.43 -24.73 -13.63
C LEU A 425 -11.50 -26.12 -12.98
N LYS A 426 -11.23 -27.16 -13.76
CA LYS A 426 -11.26 -28.55 -13.27
C LYS A 426 -9.93 -29.25 -13.51
N VAL A 427 -9.57 -30.14 -12.57
CA VAL A 427 -8.48 -31.08 -12.74
C VAL A 427 -8.89 -32.13 -13.78
N ALA A 428 -8.17 -32.17 -14.91
CA ALA A 428 -8.42 -33.07 -16.03
C ALA A 428 -7.77 -34.46 -15.82
N ALA A 429 -6.57 -34.48 -15.24
CA ALA A 429 -5.82 -35.70 -14.93
C ALA A 429 -4.87 -35.50 -13.74
N VAL A 430 -4.51 -36.60 -13.07
CA VAL A 430 -3.58 -36.63 -11.94
C VAL A 430 -2.59 -37.79 -12.16
N ASN A 431 -1.30 -37.48 -12.13
CA ASN A 431 -0.19 -38.42 -12.29
C ASN A 431 0.82 -38.22 -11.15
N GLY A 432 0.61 -38.90 -10.03
CA GLY A 432 1.44 -38.72 -8.84
C GLY A 432 1.32 -37.30 -8.28
N GLN A 433 2.42 -36.54 -8.27
CA GLN A 433 2.44 -35.13 -7.84
C GLN A 433 2.10 -34.13 -8.96
N GLN A 434 1.93 -34.60 -10.20
CA GLN A 434 1.60 -33.75 -11.34
C GLN A 434 0.12 -33.80 -11.68
N LEU A 435 -0.41 -32.68 -12.14
CA LEU A 435 -1.78 -32.43 -12.50
C LEU A 435 -1.86 -31.86 -13.91
N ILE A 436 -2.92 -32.20 -14.62
CA ILE A 436 -3.34 -31.49 -15.83
C ILE A 436 -4.63 -30.77 -15.51
N ILE A 437 -4.71 -29.49 -15.88
CA ILE A 437 -5.85 -28.61 -15.65
C ILE A 437 -6.38 -28.14 -17.00
N ASP A 438 -7.71 -28.22 -17.19
CA ASP A 438 -8.37 -27.65 -18.36
C ASP A 438 -8.54 -26.14 -18.16
N ASP A 439 -7.92 -25.34 -19.03
CA ASP A 439 -7.97 -23.88 -18.99
C ASP A 439 -8.05 -23.28 -20.41
N PRO A 440 -9.20 -23.47 -21.11
CA PRO A 440 -9.39 -23.00 -22.47
C PRO A 440 -9.43 -21.48 -22.58
N ALA A 441 -9.80 -20.79 -21.49
CA ALA A 441 -9.84 -19.34 -21.42
C ALA A 441 -8.47 -18.71 -21.15
N GLN A 442 -7.41 -19.52 -21.02
CA GLN A 442 -6.04 -19.09 -20.81
C GLN A 442 -5.91 -18.15 -19.60
N ARG A 443 -6.35 -18.61 -18.42
CA ARG A 443 -6.33 -17.83 -17.17
C ARG A 443 -5.15 -18.16 -16.25
N LEU A 444 -4.48 -19.28 -16.46
CA LEU A 444 -3.40 -19.77 -15.61
C LEU A 444 -2.00 -19.44 -16.18
N THR A 445 -1.22 -18.64 -15.45
CA THR A 445 0.20 -18.36 -15.72
C THR A 445 1.11 -19.39 -15.09
N GLU A 446 2.25 -19.64 -15.73
CA GLU A 446 3.37 -20.31 -15.08
C GLU A 446 3.74 -19.59 -13.77
N GLY A 447 4.09 -20.36 -12.74
CA GLY A 447 4.39 -19.89 -11.40
C GLY A 447 3.17 -19.54 -10.54
N LEU A 448 1.97 -19.40 -11.13
CA LEU A 448 0.75 -19.10 -10.39
C LEU A 448 0.46 -20.20 -9.36
N SER A 449 0.18 -19.79 -8.13
CA SER A 449 -0.21 -20.71 -7.05
C SER A 449 -1.73 -20.90 -7.06
N LEU A 450 -2.17 -22.15 -6.91
CA LEU A 450 -3.56 -22.58 -7.04
C LEU A 450 -4.00 -23.34 -5.80
N LYS A 451 -5.28 -23.21 -5.45
CA LYS A 451 -5.94 -24.09 -4.47
C LYS A 451 -6.86 -25.06 -5.18
N ILE A 452 -6.73 -26.33 -4.81
CA ILE A 452 -7.57 -27.42 -5.32
C ILE A 452 -8.63 -27.74 -4.28
N TYR A 453 -9.87 -27.83 -4.74
CA TYR A 453 -11.06 -28.01 -3.92
C TYR A 453 -11.76 -29.32 -4.23
N ARG A 454 -12.21 -29.99 -3.17
CA ARG A 454 -13.09 -31.15 -3.27
C ARG A 454 -14.46 -30.80 -2.74
N ALA A 455 -15.49 -31.08 -3.55
CA ALA A 455 -16.87 -31.03 -3.10
C ALA A 455 -17.14 -32.18 -2.12
N GLN A 456 -17.77 -31.88 -0.99
CA GLN A 456 -18.27 -32.85 -0.01
C GLN A 456 -19.71 -32.54 0.34
N THR A 457 -20.51 -33.57 0.58
CA THR A 457 -21.90 -33.41 1.02
C THR A 457 -21.96 -33.51 2.54
N ILE A 458 -22.24 -32.40 3.21
CA ILE A 458 -22.32 -32.29 4.66
C ILE A 458 -23.69 -31.72 5.02
N GLN A 459 -24.45 -32.45 5.83
CA GLN A 459 -25.85 -32.09 6.17
C GLN A 459 -26.72 -31.76 4.94
N GLY A 460 -26.51 -32.48 3.84
CA GLY A 460 -27.23 -32.27 2.58
C GLY A 460 -26.80 -31.05 1.76
N LYS A 461 -25.77 -30.30 2.19
CA LYS A 461 -25.19 -29.17 1.44
C LYS A 461 -23.87 -29.57 0.79
N SER A 462 -23.62 -29.08 -0.42
CA SER A 462 -22.32 -29.22 -1.06
C SER A 462 -21.35 -28.16 -0.52
N ILE A 463 -20.24 -28.62 0.04
CA ILE A 463 -19.21 -27.82 0.70
C ILE A 463 -17.91 -28.02 -0.06
N MET A 464 -17.29 -26.93 -0.49
CA MET A 464 -16.00 -26.95 -1.18
C MET A 464 -14.87 -26.87 -0.15
N VAL A 465 -14.13 -27.96 0.01
CA VAL A 465 -13.01 -28.04 0.94
C VAL A 465 -11.69 -27.88 0.19
N PRO A 466 -10.85 -26.88 0.51
CA PRO A 466 -9.51 -26.77 -0.08
C PRO A 466 -8.63 -27.91 0.45
N ILE A 467 -8.11 -28.75 -0.44
CA ILE A 467 -7.34 -29.95 -0.06
C ILE A 467 -5.84 -29.81 -0.31
N TRP A 468 -5.44 -29.08 -1.34
CA TRP A 468 -4.04 -28.93 -1.75
C TRP A 468 -3.76 -27.55 -2.33
N ASP A 469 -2.55 -27.07 -2.05
CA ASP A 469 -1.89 -26.00 -2.82
C ASP A 469 -1.09 -26.64 -3.96
N ALA A 470 -1.20 -26.07 -5.16
CA ALA A 470 -0.49 -26.48 -6.37
C ALA A 470 0.17 -25.25 -7.04
N ARG A 471 1.12 -25.50 -7.94
CA ARG A 471 1.76 -24.46 -8.76
C ARG A 471 1.67 -24.82 -10.22
N VAL A 472 1.38 -23.84 -11.06
CA VAL A 472 1.44 -24.02 -12.50
C VAL A 472 2.90 -24.11 -12.96
N ASP A 473 3.22 -25.17 -13.69
CA ASP A 473 4.57 -25.42 -14.21
C ASP A 473 4.72 -24.93 -15.65
N ALA A 474 3.72 -25.19 -16.50
CA ALA A 474 3.79 -24.83 -17.92
C ALA A 474 2.40 -24.88 -18.58
N ARG A 475 2.22 -24.08 -19.63
CA ARG A 475 1.03 -24.11 -20.49
C ARG A 475 1.29 -24.95 -21.75
N GLN A 476 0.31 -25.78 -22.11
CA GLN A 476 0.27 -26.60 -23.31
C GLN A 476 -1.06 -26.39 -24.04
N GLY A 477 -1.17 -25.27 -24.77
CA GLY A 477 -2.41 -24.87 -25.45
C GLY A 477 -3.56 -24.58 -24.46
N PRO A 478 -4.72 -25.25 -24.58
CA PRO A 478 -5.87 -25.05 -23.68
C PRO A 478 -5.72 -25.80 -22.34
N GLN A 479 -4.61 -26.51 -22.13
CA GLN A 479 -4.33 -27.22 -20.90
C GLN A 479 -3.06 -26.71 -20.24
N VAL A 480 -2.95 -26.96 -18.95
CA VAL A 480 -1.85 -26.50 -18.11
C VAL A 480 -1.38 -27.65 -17.22
N SER A 481 -0.07 -27.86 -17.15
CA SER A 481 0.53 -28.77 -16.18
C SER A 481 0.83 -28.03 -14.88
N ALA A 482 0.53 -28.66 -13.75
CA ALA A 482 0.78 -28.10 -12.42
C ALA A 482 1.31 -29.18 -11.46
N SER A 483 2.10 -28.76 -10.48
CA SER A 483 2.67 -29.64 -9.47
C SER A 483 2.06 -29.37 -8.09
N LEU A 484 1.74 -30.42 -7.36
CA LEU A 484 1.30 -30.36 -5.96
C LEU A 484 2.44 -29.85 -5.08
N ILE A 485 2.16 -28.83 -4.26
CA ILE A 485 3.14 -28.24 -3.35
C ILE A 485 2.97 -28.83 -1.95
N LEU A 486 1.82 -28.55 -1.32
CA LEU A 486 1.54 -28.90 0.07
C LEU A 486 0.05 -29.17 0.26
N PRO A 487 -0.33 -30.15 1.09
CA PRO A 487 -1.72 -30.33 1.49
C PRO A 487 -2.14 -29.21 2.45
N VAL A 488 -3.37 -28.71 2.30
CA VAL A 488 -3.87 -27.56 3.09
C VAL A 488 -4.00 -27.91 4.57
N SER A 489 -4.29 -29.18 4.91
CA SER A 489 -4.35 -29.68 6.28
C SER A 489 -2.99 -29.87 6.95
N GLY A 490 -1.87 -29.63 6.26
CA GLY A 490 -0.52 -29.79 6.83
C GLY A 490 0.07 -31.19 6.63
N ASP A 491 -0.03 -32.07 7.64
CA ASP A 491 0.79 -33.29 7.66
C ASP A 491 0.41 -34.30 6.56
N GLY A 492 1.42 -34.78 5.83
CA GLY A 492 1.24 -35.50 4.56
C GLY A 492 0.63 -36.89 4.67
N GLN A 493 0.70 -37.52 5.85
CA GLN A 493 0.21 -38.90 6.05
C GLN A 493 -1.32 -39.02 6.07
N GLN A 494 -2.05 -37.93 6.36
CA GLN A 494 -3.52 -37.90 6.37
C GLN A 494 -4.10 -37.00 5.26
N ALA A 495 -3.25 -36.53 4.35
CA ALA A 495 -3.64 -35.65 3.27
C ALA A 495 -4.70 -36.29 2.36
N VAL A 496 -5.70 -35.52 1.98
CA VAL A 496 -6.69 -35.93 0.99
C VAL A 496 -6.02 -35.92 -0.39
N GLY A 497 -5.85 -37.06 -1.05
CA GLY A 497 -5.30 -37.09 -2.42
C GLY A 497 -6.20 -36.35 -3.43
N VAL A 498 -5.59 -35.77 -4.46
CA VAL A 498 -6.27 -35.05 -5.55
C VAL A 498 -6.75 -36.03 -6.63
N ASN A 499 -7.93 -35.77 -7.20
CA ASN A 499 -8.59 -36.61 -8.21
C ASN A 499 -9.01 -35.78 -9.43
N LYS A 500 -9.22 -36.46 -10.56
CA LYS A 500 -9.91 -35.87 -11.72
C LYS A 500 -11.29 -35.35 -11.32
N GLY A 501 -11.63 -34.14 -11.77
CA GLY A 501 -12.89 -33.46 -11.48
C GLY A 501 -12.87 -32.59 -10.22
N ASP A 502 -11.81 -32.64 -9.41
CA ASP A 502 -11.61 -31.64 -8.36
C ASP A 502 -11.56 -30.22 -8.97
N SER A 503 -12.06 -29.23 -8.23
CA SER A 503 -12.28 -27.88 -8.73
C SER A 503 -11.16 -26.94 -8.34
N ILE A 504 -10.96 -25.88 -9.13
CA ILE A 504 -9.98 -24.82 -8.87
C ILE A 504 -10.71 -23.51 -9.05
N PHE A 505 -10.73 -22.70 -7.99
CA PHE A 505 -11.30 -21.36 -8.01
C PHE A 505 -10.18 -20.33 -7.88
N LEU A 506 -10.18 -19.34 -8.76
CA LEU A 506 -9.23 -18.23 -8.68
C LEU A 506 -9.85 -16.92 -9.17
N ASP A 507 -9.41 -15.83 -8.55
CA ASP A 507 -9.69 -14.47 -9.01
C ASP A 507 -8.61 -14.06 -10.03
N THR A 508 -9.03 -13.62 -11.21
CA THR A 508 -8.14 -13.25 -12.32
C THR A 508 -8.60 -11.94 -12.93
N SER A 509 -7.66 -11.05 -13.25
CA SER A 509 -7.95 -9.73 -13.83
C SER A 509 -7.40 -9.55 -15.24
N SER A 510 -6.64 -10.53 -15.75
CA SER A 510 -6.08 -10.52 -17.10
C SER A 510 -6.18 -11.91 -17.74
N ASN A 511 -6.24 -11.94 -19.08
CA ASN A 511 -5.96 -13.16 -19.81
C ASN A 511 -4.45 -13.39 -19.77
N VAL A 512 -4.05 -14.64 -19.52
CA VAL A 512 -2.65 -15.02 -19.45
C VAL A 512 -2.14 -15.31 -20.85
N ALA A 513 -1.05 -14.62 -21.22
CA ALA A 513 -0.36 -14.79 -22.48
C ALA A 513 0.91 -15.63 -22.36
N ASN A 514 1.40 -16.05 -23.52
CA ASN A 514 2.60 -16.84 -23.72
C ASN A 514 3.84 -16.16 -23.13
N LEU A 515 4.53 -16.82 -22.17
CA LEU A 515 5.77 -16.32 -21.56
C LEU A 515 6.88 -16.01 -22.58
N ALA A 516 6.88 -16.66 -23.75
CA ALA A 516 7.83 -16.37 -24.81
C ALA A 516 7.69 -14.94 -25.38
N GLN A 517 6.53 -14.30 -25.17
CA GLN A 517 6.26 -12.94 -25.62
C GLN A 517 6.22 -11.96 -24.45
N ALA A 518 6.42 -12.41 -23.22
CA ALA A 518 6.36 -11.56 -22.04
C ALA A 518 7.48 -10.52 -22.04
N HIS A 519 7.13 -9.32 -21.56
CA HIS A 519 8.03 -8.21 -21.38
C HIS A 519 8.49 -8.08 -19.93
N MET A 520 9.72 -7.65 -19.78
CA MET A 520 10.27 -7.12 -18.53
C MET A 520 11.40 -6.15 -18.86
N PHE A 521 11.75 -5.27 -17.93
CA PHE A 521 12.93 -4.43 -18.10
C PHE A 521 14.20 -5.23 -17.85
N CYS A 522 15.26 -4.94 -18.62
CA CYS A 522 16.52 -5.65 -18.51
C CYS A 522 17.20 -5.39 -17.14
N PRO A 523 17.57 -6.43 -16.37
CA PRO A 523 18.15 -6.25 -15.03
C PRO A 523 19.47 -5.48 -15.01
N ASN A 524 20.29 -5.69 -16.05
CA ASN A 524 21.66 -5.19 -16.12
C ASN A 524 21.84 -4.08 -17.16
N LEU A 525 20.77 -3.59 -17.78
CA LEU A 525 20.84 -2.51 -18.76
C LEU A 525 20.01 -1.33 -18.26
N ALA A 526 20.71 -0.26 -17.88
CA ALA A 526 20.08 1.00 -17.55
C ALA A 526 19.51 1.66 -18.81
N THR A 527 18.59 2.61 -18.61
CA THR A 527 18.14 3.50 -19.67
C THR A 527 19.31 4.24 -20.29
N GLU A 528 19.37 4.25 -21.63
CA GLU A 528 20.43 4.93 -22.37
C GLU A 528 19.99 6.35 -22.78
N GLN A 529 20.75 7.35 -22.35
CA GLN A 529 20.60 8.75 -22.75
C GLN A 529 21.67 9.09 -23.81
N LEU A 530 21.23 9.55 -24.98
CA LEU A 530 22.12 9.92 -26.10
C LEU A 530 22.11 11.43 -26.43
N GLY A 531 21.28 12.23 -25.75
CA GLY A 531 21.10 13.65 -26.03
C GLY A 531 21.67 14.57 -24.95
N ASN A 532 21.67 15.86 -25.25
CA ASN A 532 22.23 16.91 -24.39
C ASN A 532 21.33 17.23 -23.18
N ILE A 533 20.03 16.92 -23.26
CA ILE A 533 19.07 17.16 -22.18
C ILE A 533 18.76 15.84 -21.47
N ARG A 534 19.04 15.79 -20.17
CA ARG A 534 18.71 14.67 -19.29
C ARG A 534 17.22 14.70 -18.93
N PHE A 535 16.57 13.55 -18.88
CA PHE A 535 15.17 13.41 -18.52
C PHE A 535 14.95 12.16 -17.66
N ASP A 536 15.10 12.32 -16.34
CA ASP A 536 15.11 11.21 -15.39
C ASP A 536 13.75 10.48 -15.29
N ALA A 537 12.65 11.17 -15.60
CA ALA A 537 11.32 10.59 -15.61
C ALA A 537 11.07 9.63 -16.79
N TYR A 538 11.94 9.59 -17.81
CA TYR A 538 11.73 8.72 -18.97
C TYR A 538 11.66 7.24 -18.60
N THR A 539 12.56 6.77 -17.73
CA THR A 539 12.61 5.37 -17.30
C THR A 539 11.33 4.94 -16.58
N PRO A 540 10.87 5.62 -15.51
CA PRO A 540 9.64 5.24 -14.84
C PRO A 540 8.40 5.39 -15.72
N LEU A 541 8.33 6.42 -16.55
CA LEU A 541 7.21 6.58 -17.49
C LEU A 541 7.17 5.44 -18.51
N SER A 542 8.33 5.03 -19.03
CA SER A 542 8.43 3.89 -19.95
C SER A 542 7.98 2.59 -19.28
N TYR A 543 8.39 2.37 -18.03
CA TYR A 543 8.02 1.17 -17.27
C TYR A 543 6.50 1.05 -17.16
N VAL A 544 5.83 2.10 -16.66
CA VAL A 544 4.37 2.09 -16.49
C VAL A 544 3.64 2.06 -17.82
N ALA A 545 4.17 2.70 -18.87
CA ALA A 545 3.56 2.65 -20.20
C ALA A 545 3.55 1.22 -20.76
N PHE A 546 4.64 0.46 -20.63
CA PHE A 546 4.65 -0.96 -21.02
C PHE A 546 3.75 -1.80 -20.13
N ALA A 547 3.80 -1.61 -18.81
CA ALA A 547 2.92 -2.32 -17.89
C ALA A 547 1.43 -2.08 -18.14
N ARG A 548 1.06 -0.88 -18.65
CA ARG A 548 -0.34 -0.48 -18.89
C ARG A 548 -0.84 -0.78 -20.30
N TYR A 549 -0.04 -0.53 -21.33
CA TYR A 549 -0.50 -0.52 -22.73
C TYR A 549 -0.03 -1.71 -23.55
N SER A 550 0.88 -2.52 -23.02
CA SER A 550 1.37 -3.70 -23.73
C SER A 550 0.25 -4.71 -23.98
N LYS A 551 0.26 -5.31 -25.16
CA LYS A 551 -0.58 -6.47 -25.50
C LYS A 551 -0.04 -7.76 -24.89
N PHE A 552 1.25 -7.78 -24.57
CA PHE A 552 1.92 -8.90 -23.94
C PHE A 552 2.04 -8.72 -22.43
N PRO A 553 2.12 -9.82 -21.65
CA PRO A 553 2.28 -9.76 -20.20
C PRO A 553 3.53 -8.98 -19.82
N PHE A 554 3.43 -8.15 -18.79
CA PHE A 554 4.56 -7.42 -18.25
C PHE A 554 4.85 -7.92 -16.83
N TYR A 555 6.11 -8.21 -16.51
CA TYR A 555 6.50 -8.76 -15.20
C TYR A 555 7.28 -7.75 -14.35
N ALA A 556 6.85 -7.59 -13.11
CA ALA A 556 7.44 -6.71 -12.11
C ALA A 556 8.64 -7.38 -11.45
N THR A 557 9.78 -7.39 -12.13
CA THR A 557 11.03 -7.95 -11.59
C THR A 557 11.76 -6.98 -10.65
N GLY A 558 11.37 -5.71 -10.65
CA GLY A 558 12.07 -4.61 -9.99
C GLY A 558 13.33 -4.14 -10.73
N ALA A 559 13.69 -4.78 -11.84
CA ALA A 559 14.67 -4.26 -12.77
C ALA A 559 14.16 -2.96 -13.42
N GLY A 560 14.98 -1.91 -13.41
CA GLY A 560 14.75 -0.72 -14.21
C GLY A 560 14.22 0.53 -13.49
N LEU A 561 13.65 0.40 -12.29
CA LEU A 561 13.40 1.57 -11.43
C LEU A 561 14.55 1.71 -10.43
N SER A 562 15.45 2.65 -10.70
CA SER A 562 16.58 2.95 -9.81
C SER A 562 16.07 3.16 -8.37
N GLN A 563 16.72 2.50 -7.41
CA GLN A 563 16.40 2.48 -5.96
C GLN A 563 15.18 1.66 -5.53
N GLN A 564 14.37 1.13 -6.46
CA GLN A 564 13.29 0.23 -6.07
C GLN A 564 13.82 -1.17 -5.76
N GLN A 565 13.36 -1.74 -4.64
CA GLN A 565 13.73 -3.11 -4.29
C GLN A 565 13.02 -4.09 -5.24
N PRO A 566 13.69 -5.21 -5.62
CA PRO A 566 13.01 -6.32 -6.28
C PRO A 566 11.79 -6.76 -5.49
N LEU A 567 10.68 -7.07 -6.18
CA LEU A 567 9.41 -7.48 -5.53
C LEU A 567 9.62 -8.61 -4.52
N ALA A 568 10.45 -9.60 -4.86
CA ALA A 568 10.83 -10.69 -3.95
C ALA A 568 11.40 -10.19 -2.61
N GLN A 569 12.28 -9.20 -2.66
CA GLN A 569 12.93 -8.64 -1.48
C GLN A 569 11.95 -7.78 -0.66
N SER A 570 11.09 -6.99 -1.32
CA SER A 570 10.07 -6.21 -0.63
C SER A 570 9.09 -7.11 0.13
N VAL A 571 8.62 -8.19 -0.49
CA VAL A 571 7.72 -9.17 0.13
C VAL A 571 8.41 -9.90 1.29
N LEU A 572 9.68 -10.33 1.13
CA LEU A 572 10.46 -10.93 2.21
C LEU A 572 10.76 -9.96 3.36
N GLY A 573 10.87 -8.65 3.08
CA GLY A 573 11.00 -7.63 4.11
C GLY A 573 9.76 -7.58 5.03
N LEU A 574 8.57 -7.70 4.44
CA LEU A 574 7.31 -7.71 5.19
C LEU A 574 7.17 -8.94 6.08
N THR A 575 7.70 -10.09 5.69
CA THR A 575 7.66 -11.30 6.53
C THR A 575 8.52 -11.19 7.79
N LYS A 576 9.51 -10.30 7.80
CA LYS A 576 10.33 -10.03 8.99
C LYS A 576 9.71 -8.96 9.90
N GLY A 577 8.94 -8.03 9.32
CA GLY A 577 8.53 -6.79 9.99
C GLY A 577 7.03 -6.66 10.32
N ALA A 578 6.15 -7.42 9.67
CA ALA A 578 4.71 -7.12 9.61
C ALA A 578 3.77 -8.28 10.01
N GLY A 579 4.24 -9.28 10.75
CA GLY A 579 3.39 -10.36 11.30
C GLY A 579 3.17 -11.57 10.38
N PHE A 580 3.71 -11.56 9.17
CA PHE A 580 3.60 -12.68 8.24
C PHE A 580 4.59 -13.80 8.56
N ARG A 581 4.26 -15.03 8.12
CA ARG A 581 5.17 -16.18 8.27
C ARG A 581 6.53 -15.93 7.65
N THR A 582 7.58 -16.27 8.38
CA THR A 582 8.98 -16.06 7.98
C THR A 582 9.51 -17.14 7.05
N ASP A 583 8.88 -18.30 6.99
CA ASP A 583 9.25 -19.44 6.14
C ASP A 583 8.68 -19.37 4.71
N ILE A 584 8.05 -18.24 4.35
CA ILE A 584 7.48 -18.06 3.01
C ILE A 584 8.60 -17.85 1.99
N LYS A 585 8.55 -18.65 0.92
CA LYS A 585 9.41 -18.50 -0.27
C LYS A 585 8.54 -18.08 -1.45
N PRO A 586 8.31 -16.77 -1.67
CA PRO A 586 7.54 -16.31 -2.80
C PRO A 586 8.25 -16.73 -4.10
N HIS A 587 7.48 -17.24 -5.07
CA HIS A 587 8.00 -17.72 -6.34
C HIS A 587 7.53 -16.81 -7.47
N PHE A 588 8.29 -15.75 -7.73
CA PHE A 588 8.01 -14.83 -8.83
C PHE A 588 8.71 -15.32 -10.10
N VAL A 589 7.96 -15.41 -11.18
CA VAL A 589 8.48 -15.73 -12.51
C VAL A 589 9.29 -14.55 -13.04
N VAL A 590 10.47 -14.86 -13.56
CA VAL A 590 11.31 -13.90 -14.27
C VAL A 590 11.44 -14.39 -15.71
N PRO A 591 10.75 -13.75 -16.67
CA PRO A 591 10.88 -14.10 -18.08
C PRO A 591 12.35 -14.00 -18.53
N THR A 592 12.90 -15.06 -19.10
CA THR A 592 14.33 -15.10 -19.52
C THR A 592 14.52 -14.89 -21.01
N GLN A 593 13.45 -14.98 -21.81
CA GLN A 593 13.54 -14.99 -23.28
C GLN A 593 13.90 -13.61 -23.83
N HIS A 594 13.21 -12.57 -23.36
CA HIS A 594 13.37 -11.20 -23.84
C HIS A 594 13.32 -10.18 -22.70
N CYS A 595 14.05 -9.07 -22.87
CA CYS A 595 13.94 -7.92 -21.99
C CYS A 595 14.03 -6.61 -22.77
N LEU A 596 13.53 -5.54 -22.14
CA LEU A 596 13.42 -4.20 -22.71
C LEU A 596 14.42 -3.24 -22.07
N GLN A 597 15.07 -2.43 -22.91
CA GLN A 597 15.90 -1.30 -22.48
C GLN A 597 15.31 0.00 -23.02
N PRO A 598 14.89 0.94 -22.17
CA PRO A 598 14.48 2.28 -22.59
C PRO A 598 15.68 3.07 -23.13
N VAL A 599 15.46 3.83 -24.22
CA VAL A 599 16.47 4.69 -24.83
C VAL A 599 15.85 6.00 -25.25
N TYR A 600 16.53 7.12 -25.00
CA TYR A 600 16.08 8.43 -25.46
C TYR A 600 17.25 9.35 -25.86
N ARG A 601 16.94 10.31 -26.72
CA ARG A 601 17.82 11.40 -27.15
C ARG A 601 17.00 12.67 -27.22
N ILE A 602 17.34 13.68 -26.42
CA ILE A 602 16.69 14.98 -26.43
C ILE A 602 17.75 16.04 -26.71
N ASN A 603 17.53 16.82 -27.76
CA ASN A 603 18.40 17.94 -28.14
C ASN A 603 17.56 19.17 -28.47
N PRO A 604 18.04 20.39 -28.19
CA PRO A 604 17.46 21.59 -28.76
C PRO A 604 17.67 21.58 -30.29
N SER A 605 16.65 22.00 -31.03
CA SER A 605 16.75 22.31 -32.46
C SER A 605 17.59 23.59 -32.66
N SER A 606 18.24 23.73 -33.81
CA SER A 606 19.04 24.91 -34.17
C SER A 606 18.22 26.21 -34.30
N THR A 607 16.90 26.12 -34.30
CA THR A 607 15.98 27.27 -34.31
C THR A 607 15.62 27.71 -32.91
N SER A 608 16.34 28.71 -32.38
CA SER A 608 15.91 29.50 -31.21
C SER A 608 15.67 30.94 -31.65
N ALA A 609 14.49 31.47 -31.32
CA ALA A 609 14.13 32.86 -31.57
C ALA A 609 13.85 33.53 -30.23
N CYS A 610 14.76 34.39 -29.78
CA CYS A 610 14.56 35.21 -28.59
C CYS A 610 14.14 36.62 -29.02
N THR A 611 13.01 37.11 -28.53
CA THR A 611 12.62 38.50 -28.73
C THR A 611 13.55 39.42 -27.94
N ARG A 612 14.06 40.51 -28.54
CA ARG A 612 14.97 41.45 -27.87
C ARG A 612 14.33 42.28 -26.74
N VAL A 613 12.99 42.24 -26.62
CA VAL A 613 12.21 43.14 -25.76
C VAL A 613 11.85 42.48 -24.43
N ASP A 614 11.52 41.20 -24.44
CA ASP A 614 11.35 40.37 -23.26
C ASP A 614 12.34 39.22 -23.40
N THR A 615 13.15 38.94 -22.36
CA THR A 615 14.17 37.88 -22.28
C THR A 615 13.64 36.44 -22.44
N ARG A 616 12.45 36.29 -23.00
CA ARG A 616 11.74 35.05 -23.27
C ARG A 616 12.07 34.56 -24.68
N CYS A 617 12.41 33.27 -24.78
CA CYS A 617 12.75 32.61 -26.03
C CYS A 617 11.67 31.62 -26.45
N GLU A 618 11.51 31.42 -27.75
CA GLU A 618 10.87 30.24 -28.31
C GLU A 618 11.97 29.26 -28.71
N GLU A 619 11.88 28.02 -28.22
CA GLU A 619 12.82 26.94 -28.57
C GLU A 619 12.02 25.68 -28.94
N THR A 620 12.60 24.86 -29.80
CA THR A 620 12.03 23.56 -30.17
C THR A 620 12.96 22.47 -29.69
N LEU A 621 12.45 21.50 -28.95
CA LEU A 621 13.18 20.29 -28.59
C LEU A 621 12.87 19.18 -29.60
N VAL A 622 13.89 18.45 -30.02
CA VAL A 622 13.75 17.21 -30.78
C VAL A 622 13.97 16.05 -29.82
N MET A 623 12.90 15.30 -29.54
CA MET A 623 12.93 14.10 -28.70
C MET A 623 12.79 12.87 -29.57
N ALA A 624 13.85 12.07 -29.66
CA ALA A 624 13.80 10.71 -30.16
C ALA A 624 13.74 9.74 -28.96
N ALA A 625 12.65 8.99 -28.86
CA ALA A 625 12.37 8.09 -27.75
C ALA A 625 12.07 6.69 -28.28
N GLY A 626 12.53 5.66 -27.58
CA GLY A 626 12.29 4.28 -27.97
C GLY A 626 12.68 3.24 -26.93
N ILE A 627 12.61 2.00 -27.37
CA ILE A 627 12.89 0.78 -26.61
C ILE A 627 13.70 -0.15 -27.50
N ARG A 628 14.71 -0.79 -26.91
CA ARG A 628 15.46 -1.88 -27.52
C ARG A 628 15.07 -3.19 -26.88
N THR A 629 14.91 -4.23 -27.68
CA THR A 629 14.66 -5.59 -27.21
C THR A 629 15.96 -6.39 -27.24
N PHE A 630 16.19 -7.17 -26.20
CA PHE A 630 17.34 -8.06 -26.05
C PHE A 630 16.85 -9.49 -25.82
N ASN A 631 17.64 -10.48 -26.25
CA ASN A 631 17.39 -11.90 -25.92
C ASN A 631 18.09 -12.31 -24.61
N ALA A 632 17.87 -13.57 -24.20
CA ALA A 632 18.50 -14.19 -23.03
C ALA A 632 20.04 -14.07 -23.00
N GLN A 633 20.69 -14.03 -24.17
CA GLN A 633 22.15 -13.91 -24.31
C GLN A 633 22.62 -12.44 -24.27
N GLY A 634 21.73 -11.47 -24.04
CA GLY A 634 22.07 -10.04 -24.04
C GLY A 634 22.35 -9.46 -25.42
N THR A 635 21.96 -10.16 -26.49
CA THR A 635 22.08 -9.64 -27.87
C THR A 635 20.82 -8.85 -28.23
N LYS A 636 21.00 -7.67 -28.83
CA LYS A 636 19.90 -6.85 -29.32
C LYS A 636 19.16 -7.57 -30.45
N THR A 637 17.87 -7.81 -30.29
CA THR A 637 17.01 -8.48 -31.28
C THR A 637 16.10 -7.51 -32.02
N GLY A 638 15.91 -6.30 -31.53
CA GLY A 638 15.04 -5.30 -32.15
C GLY A 638 15.11 -3.93 -31.50
N ALA A 639 14.40 -2.97 -32.11
CA ALA A 639 14.18 -1.65 -31.55
C ALA A 639 12.92 -1.02 -32.16
N ALA A 640 12.20 -0.27 -31.34
CA ALA A 640 11.08 0.55 -31.76
C ALA A 640 11.23 1.94 -31.15
N GLY A 641 10.92 2.98 -31.92
CA GLY A 641 11.01 4.35 -31.45
C GLY A 641 10.29 5.33 -32.37
N LEU A 642 10.13 6.54 -31.85
CA LEU A 642 9.49 7.68 -32.50
C LEU A 642 10.31 8.93 -32.22
N GLU A 643 10.28 9.87 -33.16
CA GLU A 643 10.85 11.19 -33.00
C GLU A 643 9.71 12.22 -33.02
N GLN A 644 9.80 13.21 -32.13
CA GLN A 644 8.79 14.25 -31.97
C GLN A 644 9.47 15.60 -31.73
N GLU A 645 9.00 16.63 -32.43
CA GLU A 645 9.33 18.01 -32.13
C GLU A 645 8.36 18.58 -31.08
N ILE A 646 8.92 19.25 -30.07
CA ILE A 646 8.20 19.87 -28.96
C ILE A 646 8.52 21.36 -28.98
N LYS A 647 7.53 22.19 -29.34
CA LYS A 647 7.67 23.65 -29.37
C LYS A 647 7.35 24.22 -28.01
N ILE A 648 8.32 24.91 -27.42
CA ILE A 648 8.20 25.51 -26.09
C ILE A 648 8.29 27.03 -26.25
N LYS A 649 7.31 27.73 -25.68
CA LYS A 649 7.21 29.20 -25.76
C LYS A 649 7.47 29.83 -24.41
N GLY A 650 7.99 31.06 -24.43
CA GLY A 650 8.13 31.86 -23.22
C GLY A 650 9.27 31.41 -22.31
N ILE A 651 10.29 30.73 -22.86
CA ILE A 651 11.40 30.17 -22.07
C ILE A 651 12.21 31.30 -21.48
N ASN A 652 12.38 31.28 -20.15
CA ASN A 652 13.34 32.14 -19.50
C ASN A 652 14.68 31.38 -19.43
N PRO A 653 15.78 31.90 -20.01
CA PRO A 653 17.09 31.23 -20.00
C PRO A 653 17.57 30.81 -18.62
N GLN A 654 17.18 31.53 -17.55
CA GLN A 654 17.53 31.20 -16.17
C GLN A 654 16.84 29.93 -15.66
N TYR A 655 15.66 29.59 -16.18
CA TYR A 655 14.83 28.46 -15.73
C TYR A 655 14.62 27.41 -16.83
N ARG A 656 15.42 27.50 -17.90
CA ARG A 656 15.26 26.72 -19.13
C ARG A 656 15.16 25.22 -18.88
N ASP A 657 16.09 24.65 -18.12
CA ASP A 657 16.13 23.20 -17.90
C ASP A 657 14.87 22.70 -17.20
N ALA A 658 14.39 23.42 -16.20
CA ALA A 658 13.21 23.02 -15.46
C ALA A 658 11.92 23.19 -16.29
N GLN A 659 11.84 24.23 -17.11
CA GLN A 659 10.77 24.39 -18.11
C GLN A 659 10.81 23.26 -19.17
N TYR A 660 11.99 22.80 -19.57
CA TYR A 660 12.13 21.62 -20.45
C TYR A 660 11.57 20.37 -19.79
N GLN A 661 11.94 20.11 -18.53
CA GLN A 661 11.42 18.95 -17.81
C GLN A 661 9.88 18.98 -17.72
N LEU A 662 9.30 20.13 -17.37
CA LEU A 662 7.84 20.29 -17.27
C LEU A 662 7.12 20.00 -18.60
N GLU A 663 7.64 20.49 -19.71
CA GLU A 663 7.06 20.21 -21.03
C GLU A 663 7.26 18.74 -21.43
N LEU A 664 8.45 18.17 -21.21
CA LEU A 664 8.71 16.76 -21.49
C LEU A 664 7.77 15.83 -20.71
N LEU A 665 7.45 16.14 -19.45
CA LEU A 665 6.48 15.38 -18.65
C LEU A 665 5.07 15.37 -19.24
N LYS A 666 4.64 16.47 -19.87
CA LYS A 666 3.33 16.56 -20.53
C LYS A 666 3.26 15.73 -21.81
N PHE A 667 4.32 15.74 -22.62
CA PHE A 667 4.31 15.09 -23.94
C PHE A 667 4.67 13.60 -23.93
N THR A 668 5.56 13.18 -23.03
CA THR A 668 6.12 11.82 -23.00
C THR A 668 5.07 10.71 -22.85
N PRO A 669 4.04 10.85 -21.98
CA PRO A 669 2.98 9.84 -21.82
C PRO A 669 2.36 9.31 -23.12
N GLU A 670 1.90 10.22 -23.99
CA GLU A 670 1.26 9.86 -25.25
C GLU A 670 2.27 9.30 -26.28
N LEU A 671 3.50 9.80 -26.26
CA LEU A 671 4.57 9.27 -27.10
C LEU A 671 4.90 7.82 -26.74
N LEU A 672 5.00 7.52 -25.44
CA LEU A 672 5.29 6.18 -24.95
C LEU A 672 4.18 5.18 -25.27
N LYS A 673 2.91 5.59 -25.17
CA LYS A 673 1.78 4.76 -25.60
C LYS A 673 1.95 4.29 -27.05
N LYS A 674 2.28 5.22 -27.96
CA LYS A 674 2.53 4.89 -29.38
C LYS A 674 3.77 4.01 -29.57
N ILE A 675 4.82 4.21 -28.78
CA ILE A 675 6.03 3.37 -28.80
C ILE A 675 5.68 1.94 -28.38
N VAL A 676 4.87 1.75 -27.34
CA VAL A 676 4.41 0.43 -26.88
C VAL A 676 3.61 -0.27 -27.99
N GLU A 677 2.62 0.42 -28.56
CA GLU A 677 1.81 -0.10 -29.68
C GLU A 677 2.67 -0.52 -30.89
N LYS A 678 3.71 0.27 -31.21
CA LYS A 678 4.67 -0.04 -32.28
C LYS A 678 5.59 -1.22 -31.93
N THR A 679 5.99 -1.33 -30.66
CA THR A 679 6.85 -2.42 -30.17
C THR A 679 6.11 -3.76 -30.24
N ASP A 680 4.82 -3.76 -29.92
CA ASP A 680 3.99 -4.96 -29.89
C ASP A 680 3.34 -5.32 -31.24
N SER A 681 3.52 -4.47 -32.25
CA SER A 681 3.04 -4.76 -33.59
C SER A 681 3.89 -5.87 -34.23
N PRO A 682 3.29 -6.82 -34.96
CA PRO A 682 4.06 -7.84 -35.66
C PRO A 682 5.01 -7.14 -36.63
N THR A 683 6.32 -7.35 -36.45
CA THR A 683 7.32 -6.89 -37.40
C THR A 683 7.05 -7.60 -38.72
N THR A 684 6.48 -6.89 -39.69
CA THR A 684 6.53 -7.30 -41.09
C THR A 684 8.01 -7.41 -41.44
N LYS A 685 8.51 -8.65 -41.50
CA LYS A 685 9.83 -8.97 -42.03
C LYS A 685 9.89 -8.67 -43.51
#